data_AF-F0TBQ3-F1
#
_entry.id   AF-F0TBQ3-F1
#
_cell.length_a   1.000
_cell.length_b   1.000
_cell.length_c   1.000
_cell.angle_alpha   90.00
_cell.angle_beta   90.00
_cell.angle_gamma   90.00
#
_symmetry.space_group_name_H-M   'P 1'
#
loop_
_entity.id
_entity.type
_entity.pdbx_description
1 polymer ?
#
loop_
_entity_poly.entity_id
_entity_poly.type
_entity_poly.pdbx_seq_one_letter_code
_entity_poly.pdbx_strand_id
1 'polypeptide(L)'
;MEKKIVLYMMLVGIFIFCVQSVSASTISVHPGDCIQSAIDKSSNGDTILVYDKNNAAYTYKESLYINKKIHLKSSGKVTIEAKNTSSAVVTVNSQGSGSSIQNFDMTQTNYCIVINNANSCYISGNKIKGTSLVGIQFYGDVSNSKVFYNQITGVDSRVGNGISFEYGYCSYNNVSGNTVSNFLNGILFNDRSECNSVENNILTCTGRSGVGIYATDNSRSMRIIGNTVSGAEDGIAVQQMGNSVATDYLINANKLNGNNNGMWIRLENSTVSNNLANSNILSGIDLTGRYNNILCNNASYNGICGITISGVCNDDYNVVSKNVLNHNMAGINSASQRSYYYKNTVSYNTKNGMIVTANHSSLTYNNINNNGGSGVLCIGLSNLIKSNQISKNNLGIYLQMASAADYNTVSYNNVYCNQNGINSASPYSQLCHNNVSSNTENGIINNAGHVSISSNMIKNNKCSGILSIGTYNSFTSNNISGNSMGICLQQASDADNNSIKSNSVTYNKNGVNSACSYSNFVYNTINNNNGTGVTITGSECNIYGNSLSYNKVAGLTITGSYNNVTQNSIYNNLYGASFSSALAAVFNFNRVVGNTYQLYQPSNEGTLLNAQFNWWGSNLRPVKVYGAFNFSRWLVLRLSTVKSQIAGTSSCVVADLNHDWQGKDVSSLGHVKNGFTIYFHSTLGTISSNAKTVNGTATTWFKAVNLGTANINTVLDSQKTPRSVSVYSAVRFINVAQNAINVSNTKTIQLTYSMPIKFGSKVSIELKSSSGKKISICPSIKSNVLTISHATLARGTKYALVIHTGTITDMNNKPMPLYSLSFTTAK
;
A
#
# COMPACT_ATOMS: atom_id res chain seq x y z
N MET A 1 -82.05 4.30 -0.53
CA MET A 1 -82.35 5.64 -0.01
C MET A 1 -81.03 6.40 -0.08
N GLU A 2 -80.68 7.19 -1.10
CA GLU A 2 -81.22 7.52 -2.43
C GLU A 2 -79.96 7.86 -3.29
N LYS A 3 -79.63 7.16 -4.39
CA LYS A 3 -80.27 7.17 -5.73
C LYS A 3 -80.19 8.57 -6.36
N LYS A 4 -79.75 8.83 -7.59
CA LYS A 4 -79.39 8.13 -8.85
C LYS A 4 -78.65 9.21 -9.69
N ILE A 5 -77.75 8.92 -10.62
CA ILE A 5 -77.95 8.73 -12.09
C ILE A 5 -76.49 8.67 -12.63
N VAL A 6 -75.87 7.55 -13.06
CA VAL A 6 -76.11 6.68 -14.24
C VAL A 6 -76.02 7.48 -15.55
N LEU A 7 -74.85 7.54 -16.20
CA LEU A 7 -74.57 6.74 -17.40
C LEU A 7 -75.75 6.72 -18.41
N TYR A 8 -75.89 7.72 -19.29
CA TYR A 8 -76.36 7.58 -20.68
C TYR A 8 -76.50 8.96 -21.36
N MET A 9 -75.54 9.26 -22.25
CA MET A 9 -75.63 9.97 -23.54
C MET A 9 -74.16 10.19 -23.96
N MET A 10 -73.44 9.30 -24.67
CA MET A 10 -73.76 8.64 -25.93
C MET A 10 -74.69 9.47 -26.83
N LEU A 11 -74.05 10.09 -27.82
CA LEU A 11 -74.57 10.65 -29.06
C LEU A 11 -75.06 12.12 -29.12
N VAL A 12 -74.45 12.80 -30.10
CA VAL A 12 -74.81 14.05 -30.81
C VAL A 12 -74.31 15.37 -30.22
N GLY A 13 -73.04 15.62 -30.48
CA GLY A 13 -72.43 16.94 -30.63
C GLY A 13 -71.23 16.87 -31.57
N ILE A 14 -71.37 16.09 -32.65
CA ILE A 14 -70.41 15.96 -33.74
C ILE A 14 -70.27 17.34 -34.41
N PHE A 15 -69.28 18.11 -33.99
CA PHE A 15 -68.52 18.95 -34.91
C PHE A 15 -67.20 18.23 -35.14
N ILE A 16 -67.22 17.31 -36.10
CA ILE A 16 -66.03 16.92 -36.85
C ILE A 16 -65.54 18.21 -37.52
N PHE A 17 -64.68 18.97 -36.85
CA PHE A 17 -63.60 19.58 -37.59
C PHE A 17 -62.64 18.44 -37.90
N CYS A 18 -62.93 17.76 -39.02
CA CYS A 18 -61.91 17.14 -39.83
C CYS A 18 -60.86 18.23 -40.06
N VAL A 19 -59.87 18.35 -39.17
CA VAL A 19 -58.58 18.86 -39.57
C VAL A 19 -58.05 17.76 -40.47
N GLN A 20 -58.49 17.81 -41.73
CA GLN A 20 -57.83 17.06 -42.79
C GLN A 20 -56.36 17.38 -42.61
N SER A 21 -55.56 16.38 -42.27
CA SER A 21 -54.13 16.48 -42.45
C SER A 21 -53.93 16.71 -43.94
N VAL A 22 -53.88 17.98 -44.34
CA VAL A 22 -53.49 18.36 -45.70
C VAL A 22 -52.12 17.73 -45.85
N SER A 23 -52.01 16.72 -46.72
CA SER A 23 -50.72 16.11 -47.00
C SER A 23 -49.81 17.22 -47.49
N ALA A 24 -48.62 17.36 -46.92
CA ALA A 24 -47.60 18.28 -47.40
C ALA A 24 -47.51 18.16 -48.94
N SER A 25 -47.84 19.24 -49.64
CA SER A 25 -47.76 19.27 -51.10
C SER A 25 -46.30 19.37 -51.52
N THR A 26 -45.97 18.84 -52.70
CA THR A 26 -44.63 19.02 -53.29
C THR A 26 -44.70 20.06 -54.39
N ILE A 27 -43.96 21.15 -54.24
CA ILE A 27 -43.80 22.21 -55.22
C ILE A 27 -42.45 22.02 -55.90
N SER A 28 -42.46 21.80 -57.22
CA SER A 28 -41.24 21.61 -58.00
C SER A 28 -40.70 22.95 -58.49
N VAL A 29 -39.38 23.11 -58.43
CA VAL A 29 -38.65 24.28 -58.98
C VAL A 29 -37.65 23.76 -60.00
N HIS A 30 -37.78 24.19 -61.25
CA HIS A 30 -36.92 23.80 -62.35
C HIS A 30 -35.97 24.95 -62.78
N PRO A 31 -34.90 24.67 -63.54
CA PRO A 31 -34.01 25.70 -64.03
C PRO A 31 -34.73 26.88 -64.71
N GLY A 32 -34.50 28.10 -64.22
CA GLY A 32 -35.16 29.32 -64.66
C GLY A 32 -36.31 29.79 -63.75
N ASP A 33 -36.85 28.91 -62.90
CA ASP A 33 -37.80 29.29 -61.86
C ASP A 33 -37.10 29.97 -60.68
N CYS A 34 -37.86 30.74 -59.90
CA CYS A 34 -37.40 31.36 -58.66
C CYS A 34 -37.74 30.49 -57.45
N ILE A 35 -36.73 30.07 -56.68
CA ILE A 35 -36.93 29.26 -55.46
C ILE A 35 -37.73 30.05 -54.43
N GLN A 36 -37.42 31.34 -54.23
CA GLN A 36 -38.15 32.17 -53.26
C GLN A 36 -39.64 32.27 -53.59
N SER A 37 -40.00 32.37 -54.88
CA SER A 37 -41.41 32.42 -55.30
C SER A 37 -42.16 31.12 -54.96
N ALA A 38 -41.49 29.97 -55.00
CA ALA A 38 -42.07 28.69 -54.58
C ALA A 38 -42.26 28.63 -53.05
N ILE A 39 -41.29 29.15 -52.28
CA ILE A 39 -41.40 29.30 -50.82
C ILE A 39 -42.58 30.20 -50.45
N ASP A 40 -42.72 31.34 -51.11
CA ASP A 40 -43.79 32.31 -50.82
C ASP A 40 -45.19 31.72 -51.06
N LYS A 41 -45.35 30.95 -52.16
CA LYS A 41 -46.61 30.27 -52.52
C LYS A 41 -46.94 29.04 -51.68
N SER A 42 -45.95 28.47 -50.99
CA SER A 42 -46.13 27.23 -50.23
C SER A 42 -46.97 27.41 -48.96
N SER A 43 -47.60 26.31 -48.55
CA SER A 43 -48.27 26.16 -47.26
C SER A 43 -47.35 25.57 -46.19
N ASN A 44 -47.77 25.69 -44.93
CA ASN A 44 -47.01 25.19 -43.79
C ASN A 44 -46.83 23.66 -43.87
N GLY A 45 -45.59 23.20 -43.93
CA GLY A 45 -45.19 21.80 -44.04
C GLY A 45 -44.93 21.31 -45.47
N ASP A 46 -45.18 22.12 -46.49
CA ASP A 46 -44.96 21.72 -47.90
C ASP A 46 -43.48 21.44 -48.20
N THR A 47 -43.25 20.60 -49.20
CA THR A 47 -41.91 20.29 -49.73
C THR A 47 -41.62 21.15 -50.96
N ILE A 48 -40.51 21.87 -50.95
CA ILE A 48 -39.95 22.54 -52.13
C ILE A 48 -38.84 21.66 -52.69
N LEU A 49 -39.10 21.04 -53.85
CA LEU A 49 -38.16 20.14 -54.52
C LEU A 49 -37.49 20.88 -55.68
N VAL A 50 -36.20 21.19 -55.53
CA VAL A 50 -35.43 21.97 -56.49
C VAL A 50 -34.63 21.04 -57.40
N TYR A 51 -34.81 21.16 -58.70
CA TYR A 51 -34.18 20.28 -59.69
C TYR A 51 -32.92 20.90 -60.29
N ASP A 52 -32.00 20.04 -60.67
CA ASP A 52 -30.89 20.38 -61.55
C ASP A 52 -31.33 20.48 -63.02
N LYS A 53 -30.38 20.70 -63.94
CA LYS A 53 -30.68 20.78 -65.38
C LYS A 53 -30.46 19.42 -66.03
N ASN A 54 -31.44 18.54 -65.93
CA ASN A 54 -31.42 17.21 -66.56
C ASN A 54 -30.14 16.40 -66.21
N ASN A 55 -29.84 16.25 -64.91
CA ASN A 55 -28.63 15.63 -64.37
C ASN A 55 -27.32 16.42 -64.58
N ALA A 56 -27.38 17.62 -65.16
CA ALA A 56 -26.27 18.57 -65.18
C ALA A 56 -26.39 19.56 -64.01
N ALA A 57 -25.25 19.93 -63.42
CA ALA A 57 -25.22 20.88 -62.32
C ALA A 57 -25.86 22.22 -62.73
N TYR A 58 -26.68 22.79 -61.85
CA TYR A 58 -27.35 24.07 -62.09
C TYR A 58 -27.27 24.97 -60.87
N THR A 59 -26.99 26.25 -61.10
CA THR A 59 -26.82 27.26 -60.05
C THR A 59 -27.99 28.22 -60.03
N TYR A 60 -28.66 28.32 -58.87
CA TYR A 60 -29.65 29.34 -58.57
C TYR A 60 -28.97 30.47 -57.80
N LYS A 61 -29.04 31.70 -58.31
CA LYS A 61 -28.43 32.87 -57.66
C LYS A 61 -29.47 33.66 -56.88
N GLU A 62 -29.76 33.19 -55.67
CA GLU A 62 -30.84 33.69 -54.81
C GLU A 62 -30.43 33.66 -53.34
N SER A 63 -31.04 34.54 -52.54
CA SER A 63 -30.97 34.51 -51.08
C SER A 63 -32.37 34.23 -50.55
N LEU A 64 -32.53 33.13 -49.83
CA LEU A 64 -33.83 32.57 -49.47
C LEU A 64 -34.24 32.96 -48.04
N TYR A 65 -35.49 33.38 -47.86
CA TYR A 65 -36.09 33.71 -46.58
C TYR A 65 -37.27 32.79 -46.28
N ILE A 66 -37.14 31.98 -45.23
CA ILE A 66 -38.12 31.01 -44.79
C ILE A 66 -38.80 31.53 -43.53
N ASN A 67 -40.08 31.91 -43.67
CA ASN A 67 -40.93 32.47 -42.61
C ASN A 67 -42.15 31.56 -42.29
N LYS A 68 -42.08 30.28 -42.66
CA LYS A 68 -43.09 29.24 -42.40
C LYS A 68 -42.39 27.88 -42.44
N LYS A 69 -42.94 26.83 -41.80
CA LYS A 69 -42.33 25.49 -41.85
C LYS A 69 -42.36 24.98 -43.28
N ILE A 70 -41.22 24.58 -43.84
CA ILE A 70 -41.13 23.93 -45.15
C ILE A 70 -40.07 22.82 -45.17
N HIS A 71 -40.13 21.96 -46.18
CA HIS A 71 -39.08 20.99 -46.51
C HIS A 71 -38.39 21.38 -47.81
N LEU A 72 -37.29 22.13 -47.72
CA LEU A 72 -36.47 22.50 -48.87
C LEU A 72 -35.45 21.40 -49.18
N LYS A 73 -35.53 20.80 -50.37
CA LYS A 73 -34.71 19.65 -50.78
C LYS A 73 -34.25 19.75 -52.22
N SER A 74 -32.99 19.40 -52.48
CA SER A 74 -32.50 19.25 -53.86
C SER A 74 -32.85 17.87 -54.44
N SER A 75 -33.06 17.85 -55.75
CA SER A 75 -33.13 16.66 -56.60
C SER A 75 -32.08 16.79 -57.69
N GLY A 76 -30.93 16.15 -57.46
CA GLY A 76 -29.77 16.22 -58.37
C GLY A 76 -28.72 17.23 -57.91
N LYS A 77 -27.88 17.68 -58.85
CA LYS A 77 -26.74 18.57 -58.57
C LYS A 77 -27.17 20.05 -58.56
N VAL A 78 -27.74 20.49 -57.44
CA VAL A 78 -28.22 21.87 -57.29
C VAL A 78 -27.26 22.70 -56.44
N THR A 79 -26.81 23.81 -57.00
CA THR A 79 -26.04 24.84 -56.30
C THR A 79 -26.92 26.05 -56.02
N ILE A 80 -26.85 26.62 -54.81
CA ILE A 80 -27.44 27.92 -54.49
C ILE A 80 -26.31 28.90 -54.15
N GLU A 81 -26.24 30.00 -54.89
CA GLU A 81 -25.32 31.12 -54.66
C GLU A 81 -26.08 32.30 -54.07
N ALA A 82 -25.55 32.89 -52.99
CA ALA A 82 -26.15 34.07 -52.41
C ALA A 82 -26.20 35.24 -53.42
N LYS A 83 -27.19 36.13 -53.25
CA LYS A 83 -27.35 37.30 -54.13
C LYS A 83 -26.10 38.20 -54.15
N ASN A 84 -25.42 38.30 -53.02
CA ASN A 84 -24.13 38.94 -52.83
C ASN A 84 -23.42 38.30 -51.62
N THR A 85 -22.12 38.55 -51.47
CA THR A 85 -21.28 37.93 -50.43
C THR A 85 -21.71 38.28 -49.00
N SER A 86 -22.38 39.42 -48.78
CA SER A 86 -22.84 39.82 -47.45
C SER A 86 -24.19 39.21 -47.07
N SER A 87 -24.90 38.60 -48.01
CA SER A 87 -26.21 37.99 -47.79
C SER A 87 -26.08 36.50 -47.51
N ALA A 88 -26.97 35.97 -46.67
CA ALA A 88 -27.06 34.52 -46.50
C ALA A 88 -27.64 33.82 -47.72
N VAL A 89 -27.31 32.55 -47.90
CA VAL A 89 -27.95 31.70 -48.93
C VAL A 89 -29.34 31.32 -48.46
N VAL A 90 -29.47 30.88 -47.20
CA VAL A 90 -30.76 30.55 -46.59
C VAL A 90 -30.86 31.16 -45.20
N THR A 91 -31.94 31.90 -44.94
CA THR A 91 -32.31 32.40 -43.62
C THR A 91 -33.64 31.79 -43.21
N VAL A 92 -33.66 31.08 -42.07
CA VAL A 92 -34.88 30.59 -41.42
C VAL A 92 -35.16 31.49 -40.23
N ASN A 93 -36.23 32.28 -40.30
CA ASN A 93 -36.68 33.11 -39.17
C ASN A 93 -37.58 32.29 -38.24
N SER A 94 -37.94 32.86 -37.09
CA SER A 94 -38.70 32.18 -36.02
C SER A 94 -39.96 31.44 -36.49
N GLN A 95 -40.74 32.05 -37.40
CA GLN A 95 -41.95 31.43 -37.99
C GLN A 95 -41.64 30.23 -38.90
N GLY A 96 -40.39 30.11 -39.34
CA GLY A 96 -39.86 28.97 -40.09
C GLY A 96 -39.46 27.76 -39.23
N SER A 97 -39.72 27.77 -37.92
CA SER A 97 -39.41 26.64 -37.02
C SER A 97 -39.95 25.31 -37.55
N GLY A 98 -39.16 24.24 -37.40
CA GLY A 98 -39.48 22.91 -37.93
C GLY A 98 -39.11 22.69 -39.40
N SER A 99 -38.53 23.69 -40.07
CA SER A 99 -38.13 23.57 -41.48
C SER A 99 -36.92 22.65 -41.67
N SER A 100 -36.79 22.09 -42.87
CA SER A 100 -35.61 21.32 -43.26
C SER A 100 -34.93 21.85 -44.52
N ILE A 101 -33.60 21.80 -44.55
CA ILE A 101 -32.76 22.23 -45.69
C ILE A 101 -31.81 21.07 -46.03
N GLN A 102 -31.98 20.47 -47.21
CA GLN A 102 -31.35 19.19 -47.51
C GLN A 102 -30.69 19.09 -48.90
N ASN A 103 -29.46 18.54 -48.92
CA ASN A 103 -28.73 18.07 -50.11
C ASN A 103 -28.28 19.15 -51.12
N PHE A 104 -28.13 20.41 -50.72
CA PHE A 104 -27.68 21.47 -51.63
C PHE A 104 -26.16 21.66 -51.61
N ASP A 105 -25.57 22.00 -52.76
CA ASP A 105 -24.29 22.70 -52.81
C ASP A 105 -24.56 24.20 -52.58
N MET A 106 -23.77 24.88 -51.74
CA MET A 106 -23.95 26.31 -51.45
C MET A 106 -22.62 27.04 -51.37
N THR A 107 -22.54 28.26 -51.91
CA THR A 107 -21.26 29.00 -52.02
C THR A 107 -21.42 30.53 -52.14
N GLN A 108 -20.29 31.24 -52.18
CA GLN A 108 -20.15 32.69 -52.39
C GLN A 108 -20.86 33.59 -51.35
N THR A 109 -20.61 33.33 -50.06
CA THR A 109 -21.28 34.05 -48.97
C THR A 109 -20.40 34.17 -47.74
N ASN A 110 -20.64 35.17 -46.89
CA ASN A 110 -20.04 35.28 -45.57
C ASN A 110 -20.75 34.38 -44.55
N TYR A 111 -22.07 34.18 -44.70
CA TYR A 111 -22.92 33.40 -43.80
C TYR A 111 -23.77 32.44 -44.64
N CYS A 112 -23.55 31.14 -44.62
CA CYS A 112 -24.26 30.28 -45.59
C CYS A 112 -25.72 30.01 -45.20
N ILE A 113 -25.93 29.37 -44.04
CA ILE A 113 -27.26 29.11 -43.49
C ILE A 113 -27.38 29.84 -42.16
N VAL A 114 -28.42 30.66 -42.01
CA VAL A 114 -28.73 31.39 -40.77
C VAL A 114 -30.07 30.93 -40.22
N ILE A 115 -30.07 30.43 -38.98
CA ILE A 115 -31.25 30.05 -38.22
C ILE A 115 -31.46 31.11 -37.14
N ASN A 116 -32.44 31.99 -37.32
CA ASN A 116 -32.68 33.14 -36.47
C ASN A 116 -33.91 32.93 -35.58
N ASN A 117 -33.69 32.62 -34.30
CA ASN A 117 -34.71 32.31 -33.30
C ASN A 117 -35.73 31.25 -33.75
N ALA A 118 -35.28 30.29 -34.57
CA ALA A 118 -36.10 29.19 -35.08
C ALA A 118 -35.67 27.86 -34.44
N ASN A 119 -36.67 27.07 -34.04
CA ASN A 119 -36.48 25.83 -33.30
C ASN A 119 -36.78 24.62 -34.18
N SER A 120 -36.29 23.44 -33.77
CA SER A 120 -36.59 22.16 -34.42
C SER A 120 -36.21 22.09 -35.91
N CYS A 121 -35.21 22.85 -36.34
CA CYS A 121 -34.76 22.85 -37.73
C CYS A 121 -33.94 21.60 -38.06
N TYR A 122 -34.05 21.09 -39.29
CA TYR A 122 -33.31 19.91 -39.76
C TYR A 122 -32.43 20.23 -40.98
N ILE A 123 -31.13 20.36 -40.78
CA ILE A 123 -30.16 20.76 -41.81
C ILE A 123 -29.27 19.58 -42.13
N SER A 124 -29.39 19.00 -43.33
CA SER A 124 -28.68 17.75 -43.62
C SER A 124 -28.17 17.56 -45.04
N GLY A 125 -27.01 16.92 -45.18
CA GLY A 125 -26.46 16.53 -46.47
C GLY A 125 -26.01 17.70 -47.36
N ASN A 126 -25.92 18.91 -46.82
CA ASN A 126 -25.52 20.09 -47.59
C ASN A 126 -23.99 20.18 -47.71
N LYS A 127 -23.51 20.75 -48.81
CA LYS A 127 -22.11 21.00 -49.09
C LYS A 127 -21.87 22.50 -49.23
N ILE A 128 -21.33 23.09 -48.18
CA ILE A 128 -21.05 24.51 -48.07
C ILE A 128 -19.58 24.75 -48.38
N LYS A 129 -19.29 25.61 -49.36
CA LYS A 129 -17.93 25.95 -49.77
C LYS A 129 -17.72 27.46 -49.86
N GLY A 130 -16.50 27.90 -49.57
CA GLY A 130 -16.11 29.28 -49.85
C GLY A 130 -16.80 30.28 -48.93
N THR A 131 -17.15 29.88 -47.71
CA THR A 131 -17.77 30.75 -46.71
C THR A 131 -16.70 31.45 -45.85
N SER A 132 -16.85 32.75 -45.61
CA SER A 132 -15.80 33.55 -44.95
C SER A 132 -15.97 33.76 -43.44
N LEU A 133 -17.20 33.77 -42.92
CA LEU A 133 -17.47 34.01 -41.50
C LEU A 133 -18.15 32.83 -40.82
N VAL A 134 -19.32 32.37 -41.29
CA VAL A 134 -20.00 31.24 -40.66
C VAL A 134 -20.66 30.30 -41.66
N GLY A 135 -20.37 29.00 -41.59
CA GLY A 135 -21.04 27.98 -42.40
C GLY A 135 -22.52 27.85 -42.06
N ILE A 136 -22.83 27.41 -40.84
CA ILE A 136 -24.21 27.32 -40.31
C ILE A 136 -24.28 28.07 -38.98
N GLN A 137 -25.01 29.18 -38.96
CA GLN A 137 -25.19 30.02 -37.78
C GLN A 137 -26.57 29.80 -37.17
N PHE A 138 -26.62 29.54 -35.87
CA PHE A 138 -27.82 29.62 -35.04
C PHE A 138 -27.71 30.88 -34.19
N TYR A 139 -28.68 31.77 -34.34
CA TYR A 139 -28.69 33.08 -33.69
C TYR A 139 -29.93 33.21 -32.80
N GLY A 140 -29.71 33.42 -31.49
CA GLY A 140 -30.77 33.60 -30.50
C GLY A 140 -31.24 32.29 -29.84
N ASP A 141 -32.47 32.28 -29.34
CA ASP A 141 -33.00 31.12 -28.62
C ASP A 141 -33.29 29.97 -29.60
N VAL A 142 -32.56 28.87 -29.45
CA VAL A 142 -32.62 27.73 -30.38
C VAL A 142 -32.64 26.43 -29.61
N SER A 143 -33.65 25.62 -29.89
CA SER A 143 -33.81 24.30 -29.30
C SER A 143 -34.20 23.22 -30.30
N ASN A 144 -33.83 21.98 -29.96
CA ASN A 144 -34.24 20.77 -30.68
C ASN A 144 -33.84 20.71 -32.18
N SER A 145 -32.88 21.52 -32.61
CA SER A 145 -32.41 21.54 -34.00
C SER A 145 -31.36 20.45 -34.24
N LYS A 146 -31.29 19.98 -35.49
CA LYS A 146 -30.42 18.87 -35.93
C LYS A 146 -29.61 19.29 -37.14
N VAL A 147 -28.29 19.10 -37.07
CA VAL A 147 -27.33 19.44 -38.13
C VAL A 147 -26.55 18.18 -38.47
N PHE A 148 -26.93 17.49 -39.56
CA PHE A 148 -26.43 16.14 -39.86
C PHE A 148 -25.75 15.99 -41.21
N TYR A 149 -24.57 15.36 -41.23
CA TYR A 149 -23.91 14.93 -42.47
C TYR A 149 -23.62 16.06 -43.47
N ASN A 150 -23.39 17.27 -42.98
CA ASN A 150 -23.01 18.40 -43.83
C ASN A 150 -21.48 18.44 -44.05
N GLN A 151 -21.06 18.89 -45.22
CA GLN A 151 -19.66 19.16 -45.56
C GLN A 151 -19.46 20.67 -45.64
N ILE A 152 -18.64 21.25 -44.77
CA ILE A 152 -18.51 22.70 -44.61
C ILE A 152 -17.03 23.08 -44.71
N THR A 153 -16.68 23.93 -45.68
CA THR A 153 -15.29 24.38 -45.85
C THR A 153 -15.23 25.90 -45.99
N GLY A 154 -14.51 26.53 -45.06
CA GLY A 154 -14.27 27.97 -45.05
C GLY A 154 -13.18 28.40 -46.04
N VAL A 155 -12.94 29.71 -46.15
CA VAL A 155 -11.88 30.27 -47.02
C VAL A 155 -10.56 30.51 -46.30
N ASP A 156 -10.57 30.76 -45.00
CA ASP A 156 -9.39 31.13 -44.21
C ASP A 156 -9.50 30.55 -42.80
N SER A 157 -8.54 29.71 -42.42
CA SER A 157 -8.49 29.07 -41.10
C SER A 157 -8.13 29.99 -39.94
N ARG A 158 -7.95 31.29 -40.18
CA ARG A 158 -7.70 32.29 -39.13
C ARG A 158 -8.95 33.05 -38.70
N VAL A 159 -10.08 32.85 -39.39
CA VAL A 159 -11.34 33.53 -39.08
C VAL A 159 -12.55 32.59 -39.12
N GLY A 160 -13.63 33.00 -38.48
CA GLY A 160 -14.95 32.38 -38.64
C GLY A 160 -15.17 31.05 -37.94
N ASN A 161 -16.41 30.58 -38.03
CA ASN A 161 -16.91 29.37 -37.38
C ASN A 161 -17.55 28.43 -38.43
N GLY A 162 -17.32 27.12 -38.35
CA GLY A 162 -18.02 26.18 -39.22
C GLY A 162 -19.51 26.06 -38.91
N ILE A 163 -19.82 25.70 -37.66
CA ILE A 163 -21.18 25.67 -37.09
C ILE A 163 -21.15 26.43 -35.78
N SER A 164 -22.05 27.38 -35.57
CA SER A 164 -22.07 28.15 -34.32
C SER A 164 -23.48 28.32 -33.75
N PHE A 165 -23.56 28.25 -32.42
CA PHE A 165 -24.74 28.57 -31.61
C PHE A 165 -24.42 29.84 -30.81
N GLU A 166 -24.91 30.96 -31.32
CA GLU A 166 -24.51 32.30 -30.90
C GLU A 166 -25.70 33.04 -30.32
N TYR A 167 -25.49 33.66 -29.15
CA TYR A 167 -26.50 34.45 -28.43
C TYR A 167 -27.74 33.63 -28.01
N GLY A 168 -28.44 34.04 -26.96
CA GLY A 168 -29.63 33.34 -26.47
C GLY A 168 -29.37 31.96 -25.84
N TYR A 169 -30.45 31.29 -25.44
CA TYR A 169 -30.45 29.99 -24.79
C TYR A 169 -30.51 28.86 -25.82
N CYS A 170 -29.45 28.07 -25.89
CA CYS A 170 -29.29 27.01 -26.89
C CYS A 170 -29.39 25.64 -26.23
N SER A 171 -30.47 24.89 -26.48
CA SER A 171 -30.69 23.62 -25.76
C SER A 171 -31.20 22.44 -26.58
N TYR A 172 -30.81 21.22 -26.20
CA TYR A 172 -31.27 19.99 -26.84
C TYR A 172 -30.99 19.90 -28.35
N ASN A 173 -29.98 20.62 -28.84
CA ASN A 173 -29.56 20.56 -30.24
C ASN A 173 -28.60 19.39 -30.48
N ASN A 174 -28.61 18.84 -31.69
CA ASN A 174 -27.74 17.72 -32.07
C ASN A 174 -26.95 18.05 -33.35
N VAL A 175 -25.63 18.06 -33.24
CA VAL A 175 -24.70 18.27 -34.36
C VAL A 175 -23.94 16.96 -34.58
N SER A 176 -24.25 16.24 -35.67
CA SER A 176 -23.67 14.91 -35.87
C SER A 176 -23.24 14.56 -37.29
N GLY A 177 -22.11 13.85 -37.41
CA GLY A 177 -21.64 13.34 -38.71
C GLY A 177 -21.18 14.41 -39.69
N ASN A 178 -20.98 15.66 -39.25
CA ASN A 178 -20.54 16.75 -40.12
C ASN A 178 -19.03 16.72 -40.33
N THR A 179 -18.59 17.17 -41.50
CA THR A 179 -17.18 17.43 -41.82
C THR A 179 -16.98 18.93 -41.95
N VAL A 180 -16.11 19.51 -41.12
CA VAL A 180 -15.85 20.96 -41.09
C VAL A 180 -14.35 21.21 -41.24
N SER A 181 -13.96 22.14 -42.12
CA SER A 181 -12.56 22.49 -42.32
C SER A 181 -12.34 23.95 -42.70
N ASN A 182 -11.09 24.41 -42.50
CA ASN A 182 -10.61 25.74 -42.93
C ASN A 182 -11.39 26.93 -42.32
N PHE A 183 -11.71 26.83 -41.03
CA PHE A 183 -12.22 27.91 -40.17
C PHE A 183 -11.31 28.06 -38.95
N LEU A 184 -11.39 29.21 -38.26
CA LEU A 184 -10.77 29.38 -36.95
C LEU A 184 -11.37 28.40 -35.94
N ASN A 185 -12.70 28.36 -35.83
CA ASN A 185 -13.39 27.39 -34.98
C ASN A 185 -14.23 26.40 -35.78
N GLY A 186 -14.23 25.13 -35.37
CA GLY A 186 -15.04 24.09 -36.00
C GLY A 186 -16.52 24.22 -35.61
N ILE A 187 -16.83 23.90 -34.35
CA ILE A 187 -18.17 23.97 -33.77
C ILE A 187 -18.11 24.81 -32.49
N LEU A 188 -18.97 25.82 -32.38
CA LEU A 188 -19.00 26.76 -31.26
C LEU A 188 -20.35 26.78 -30.56
N PHE A 189 -20.32 26.77 -29.22
CA PHE A 189 -21.47 27.00 -28.34
C PHE A 189 -21.21 28.19 -27.43
N ASN A 190 -22.24 28.99 -27.19
CA ASN A 190 -22.20 30.12 -26.27
C ASN A 190 -22.27 29.68 -24.78
N ASP A 191 -22.21 30.65 -23.88
CA ASP A 191 -22.23 30.41 -22.44
C ASP A 191 -23.60 29.92 -21.93
N ARG A 192 -24.70 30.18 -22.63
CA ARG A 192 -26.05 29.75 -22.25
C ARG A 192 -26.50 28.46 -22.97
N SER A 193 -25.55 27.58 -23.25
CA SER A 193 -25.80 26.31 -23.92
C SER A 193 -25.98 25.15 -22.94
N GLU A 194 -27.07 24.37 -23.10
CA GLU A 194 -27.40 23.28 -22.19
C GLU A 194 -27.94 22.03 -22.91
N CYS A 195 -27.57 20.83 -22.45
CA CYS A 195 -28.14 19.57 -22.96
C CYS A 195 -27.95 19.36 -24.47
N ASN A 196 -26.93 19.99 -25.10
CA ASN A 196 -26.65 19.77 -26.52
C ASN A 196 -25.69 18.59 -26.72
N SER A 197 -25.78 18.00 -27.92
CA SER A 197 -25.00 16.84 -28.34
C SER A 197 -24.18 17.17 -29.59
N VAL A 198 -22.89 16.83 -29.55
CA VAL A 198 -21.92 17.00 -30.63
C VAL A 198 -21.27 15.64 -30.86
N GLU A 199 -21.69 14.94 -31.92
CA GLU A 199 -21.41 13.51 -32.06
C GLU A 199 -20.82 13.12 -33.42
N ASN A 200 -19.71 12.39 -33.44
CA ASN A 200 -19.14 11.81 -34.65
C ASN A 200 -18.82 12.82 -35.77
N ASN A 201 -18.44 14.05 -35.42
CA ASN A 201 -18.01 15.06 -36.40
C ASN A 201 -16.52 14.93 -36.70
N ILE A 202 -16.11 15.34 -37.91
CA ILE A 202 -14.71 15.41 -38.35
C ILE A 202 -14.35 16.87 -38.55
N LEU A 203 -13.44 17.39 -37.73
CA LEU A 203 -13.05 18.79 -37.71
C LEU A 203 -11.56 18.92 -38.00
N THR A 204 -11.21 19.70 -39.03
CA THR A 204 -9.82 19.97 -39.40
C THR A 204 -9.57 21.47 -39.39
N CYS A 205 -8.90 21.93 -38.34
CA CYS A 205 -8.37 23.29 -38.27
C CYS A 205 -6.99 23.29 -38.92
N THR A 206 -6.69 24.24 -39.81
CA THR A 206 -5.36 24.36 -40.43
C THR A 206 -4.60 25.51 -39.77
N GLY A 207 -3.29 25.36 -39.61
CA GLY A 207 -2.45 26.41 -39.03
C GLY A 207 -2.39 26.48 -37.50
N ARG A 208 -3.01 25.53 -36.78
CA ARG A 208 -2.92 25.41 -35.31
C ARG A 208 -3.34 26.69 -34.57
N SER A 209 -4.40 27.31 -35.08
CA SER A 209 -5.06 28.48 -34.51
C SER A 209 -6.54 28.14 -34.30
N GLY A 210 -7.11 28.59 -33.19
CA GLY A 210 -8.53 28.38 -32.87
C GLY A 210 -8.87 26.96 -32.45
N VAL A 211 -10.16 26.68 -32.30
CA VAL A 211 -10.64 25.51 -31.54
C VAL A 211 -11.52 24.59 -32.39
N GLY A 212 -11.31 23.27 -32.29
CA GLY A 212 -12.19 22.31 -32.94
C GLY A 212 -13.62 22.39 -32.41
N ILE A 213 -13.81 22.10 -31.13
CA ILE A 213 -15.10 22.23 -30.44
C ILE A 213 -14.95 23.19 -29.26
N TYR A 214 -15.70 24.29 -29.28
CA TYR A 214 -15.60 25.38 -28.31
C TYR A 214 -16.89 25.57 -27.51
N ALA A 215 -16.76 25.71 -26.20
CA ALA A 215 -17.84 26.14 -25.30
C ALA A 215 -17.28 27.01 -24.15
N THR A 216 -18.16 27.65 -23.39
CA THR A 216 -17.77 28.59 -22.32
C THR A 216 -18.52 28.36 -21.00
N ASP A 217 -18.21 29.14 -19.97
CA ASP A 217 -18.38 28.87 -18.55
C ASP A 217 -19.80 28.65 -18.00
N ASN A 218 -20.88 29.18 -18.58
CA ASN A 218 -22.24 28.91 -18.07
C ASN A 218 -22.87 27.65 -18.70
N SER A 219 -22.17 27.00 -19.62
CA SER A 219 -22.71 25.86 -20.34
C SER A 219 -22.72 24.60 -19.48
N ARG A 220 -23.70 23.72 -19.70
CA ARG A 220 -23.91 22.55 -18.84
C ARG A 220 -24.53 21.36 -19.54
N SER A 221 -24.32 20.16 -18.98
CA SER A 221 -24.94 18.93 -19.50
C SER A 221 -24.63 18.65 -20.98
N MET A 222 -23.48 19.12 -21.47
CA MET A 222 -23.08 18.98 -22.87
C MET A 222 -22.49 17.58 -23.11
N ARG A 223 -22.83 16.99 -24.26
CA ARG A 223 -22.32 15.67 -24.69
C ARG A 223 -21.45 15.83 -25.92
N ILE A 224 -20.16 15.55 -25.78
CA ILE A 224 -19.19 15.64 -26.87
C ILE A 224 -18.61 14.24 -27.09
N ILE A 225 -19.10 13.52 -28.11
CA ILE A 225 -18.86 12.07 -28.23
C ILE A 225 -18.35 11.68 -29.62
N GLY A 226 -17.29 10.88 -29.69
CA GLY A 226 -16.86 10.25 -30.95
C GLY A 226 -16.33 11.19 -32.02
N ASN A 227 -16.05 12.46 -31.69
CA ASN A 227 -15.57 13.44 -32.67
C ASN A 227 -14.08 13.22 -32.97
N THR A 228 -13.67 13.52 -34.21
CA THR A 228 -12.27 13.55 -34.63
C THR A 228 -11.86 14.99 -34.89
N VAL A 229 -10.85 15.47 -34.17
CA VAL A 229 -10.32 16.84 -34.31
C VAL A 229 -8.82 16.81 -34.55
N SER A 230 -8.37 17.56 -35.56
CA SER A 230 -6.95 17.69 -35.87
C SER A 230 -6.55 19.09 -36.34
N GLY A 231 -5.28 19.44 -36.09
CA GLY A 231 -4.64 20.68 -36.53
C GLY A 231 -5.13 21.96 -35.86
N ALA A 232 -5.91 21.85 -34.78
CA ALA A 232 -6.38 22.98 -33.96
C ALA A 232 -5.30 23.45 -32.97
N GLU A 233 -5.50 24.64 -32.40
CA GLU A 233 -4.81 25.04 -31.17
C GLU A 233 -5.26 24.10 -30.05
N ASP A 234 -6.56 24.07 -29.78
CA ASP A 234 -7.16 23.11 -28.85
C ASP A 234 -8.18 22.24 -29.58
N GLY A 235 -8.05 20.92 -29.46
CA GLY A 235 -9.00 19.99 -30.06
C GLY A 235 -10.42 20.22 -29.52
N ILE A 236 -10.53 20.28 -28.19
CA ILE A 236 -11.74 20.69 -27.46
C ILE A 236 -11.34 21.71 -26.42
N ALA A 237 -12.03 22.85 -26.38
CA ALA A 237 -11.85 23.83 -25.32
C ALA A 237 -13.16 24.19 -24.64
N VAL A 238 -13.09 24.29 -23.31
CA VAL A 238 -14.16 24.82 -22.46
C VAL A 238 -13.54 25.88 -21.57
N GLN A 239 -13.70 27.14 -21.96
CA GLN A 239 -13.02 28.27 -21.33
C GLN A 239 -13.92 28.96 -20.31
N GLN A 240 -13.31 29.54 -19.28
CA GLN A 240 -14.01 30.45 -18.37
C GLN A 240 -13.76 31.90 -18.80
N MET A 241 -14.80 32.55 -19.32
CA MET A 241 -14.78 33.95 -19.74
C MET A 241 -15.34 34.88 -18.65
N GLY A 242 -16.27 34.40 -17.82
CA GLY A 242 -16.85 35.08 -16.66
C GLY A 242 -16.52 34.40 -15.33
N ASN A 243 -17.44 34.45 -14.37
CA ASN A 243 -17.23 33.91 -13.01
C ASN A 243 -17.80 32.49 -12.82
N SER A 244 -18.59 32.00 -13.76
CA SER A 244 -19.21 30.68 -13.68
C SER A 244 -18.24 29.58 -14.11
N VAL A 245 -18.60 28.31 -13.91
CA VAL A 245 -17.82 27.18 -14.39
C VAL A 245 -18.75 26.16 -15.04
N ALA A 246 -18.32 25.66 -16.20
CA ALA A 246 -19.09 24.71 -16.98
C ALA A 246 -19.18 23.37 -16.24
N THR A 247 -20.35 22.72 -16.27
CA THR A 247 -20.60 21.55 -15.43
C THR A 247 -21.40 20.43 -16.11
N ASP A 248 -21.34 19.23 -15.54
CA ASP A 248 -22.07 18.04 -16.01
C ASP A 248 -21.74 17.63 -17.46
N TYR A 249 -20.53 17.89 -17.91
CA TYR A 249 -20.09 17.48 -19.25
C TYR A 249 -19.84 15.97 -19.34
N LEU A 250 -20.19 15.39 -20.48
CA LEU A 250 -19.72 14.08 -20.92
C LEU A 250 -18.88 14.22 -22.18
N ILE A 251 -17.57 14.11 -22.03
CA ILE A 251 -16.61 14.14 -23.15
C ILE A 251 -16.06 12.73 -23.33
N ASN A 252 -16.55 12.01 -24.35
CA ASN A 252 -16.34 10.57 -24.47
C ASN A 252 -15.85 10.13 -25.87
N ALA A 253 -14.88 9.23 -25.93
CA ALA A 253 -14.47 8.57 -27.17
C ALA A 253 -14.02 9.50 -28.33
N ASN A 254 -13.56 10.72 -28.02
CA ASN A 254 -13.07 11.64 -29.04
C ASN A 254 -11.62 11.35 -29.42
N LYS A 255 -11.26 11.58 -30.68
CA LYS A 255 -9.91 11.47 -31.24
C LYS A 255 -9.33 12.86 -31.52
N LEU A 256 -8.37 13.28 -30.72
CA LEU A 256 -7.84 14.64 -30.65
C LEU A 256 -6.34 14.59 -30.96
N ASN A 257 -6.00 14.55 -32.26
CA ASN A 257 -4.65 14.25 -32.72
C ASN A 257 -4.00 15.41 -33.48
N GLY A 258 -2.73 15.69 -33.20
CA GLY A 258 -1.93 16.67 -33.97
C GLY A 258 -2.30 18.14 -33.72
N ASN A 259 -3.00 18.43 -32.63
CA ASN A 259 -3.33 19.77 -32.16
C ASN A 259 -2.19 20.34 -31.28
N ASN A 260 -2.28 21.59 -30.80
CA ASN A 260 -1.37 22.04 -29.74
C ASN A 260 -1.72 21.33 -28.43
N ASN A 261 -2.97 21.43 -27.97
CA ASN A 261 -3.52 20.58 -26.93
C ASN A 261 -4.62 19.68 -27.49
N GLY A 262 -4.71 18.45 -27.00
CA GLY A 262 -5.89 17.62 -27.28
C GLY A 262 -7.14 18.24 -26.65
N MET A 263 -7.06 18.61 -25.37
CA MET A 263 -8.10 19.32 -24.64
C MET A 263 -7.52 20.43 -23.77
N TRP A 264 -8.20 21.57 -23.71
CA TRP A 264 -7.97 22.61 -22.71
C TRP A 264 -9.30 23.03 -22.08
N ILE A 265 -9.62 22.45 -20.93
CA ILE A 265 -10.98 22.44 -20.37
C ILE A 265 -11.02 22.89 -18.91
N ARG A 266 -11.99 23.74 -18.59
CA ARG A 266 -12.34 24.10 -17.22
C ARG A 266 -13.74 23.60 -16.88
N LEU A 267 -13.82 22.60 -16.00
CA LEU A 267 -15.05 21.85 -15.74
C LEU A 267 -15.24 21.53 -14.26
N GLU A 268 -16.50 21.38 -13.83
CA GLU A 268 -16.87 20.76 -12.57
C GLU A 268 -17.86 19.60 -12.77
N ASN A 269 -17.83 18.61 -11.88
CA ASN A 269 -18.77 17.45 -11.88
C ASN A 269 -18.87 16.73 -13.24
N SER A 270 -17.80 16.73 -14.02
CA SER A 270 -17.83 16.26 -15.41
C SER A 270 -17.06 14.97 -15.60
N THR A 271 -17.36 14.25 -16.68
CA THR A 271 -16.69 13.00 -17.05
C THR A 271 -15.96 13.14 -18.39
N VAL A 272 -14.65 12.96 -18.37
CA VAL A 272 -13.76 12.94 -19.52
C VAL A 272 -13.23 11.52 -19.67
N SER A 273 -13.75 10.76 -20.63
CA SER A 273 -13.48 9.31 -20.69
C SER A 273 -13.24 8.72 -22.06
N ASN A 274 -12.39 7.70 -22.14
CA ASN A 274 -12.12 6.93 -23.37
C ASN A 274 -11.63 7.78 -24.56
N ASN A 275 -11.10 8.98 -24.32
CA ASN A 275 -10.60 9.84 -25.39
C ASN A 275 -9.19 9.41 -25.80
N LEU A 276 -8.87 9.58 -27.08
CA LEU A 276 -7.56 9.41 -27.67
C LEU A 276 -6.97 10.80 -27.96
N ALA A 277 -6.10 11.30 -27.10
CA ALA A 277 -5.47 12.62 -27.21
C ALA A 277 -3.97 12.47 -27.45
N ASN A 278 -3.58 12.12 -28.68
CA ASN A 278 -2.22 11.72 -29.01
C ASN A 278 -1.51 12.67 -29.99
N SER A 279 -0.18 12.69 -29.92
CA SER A 279 0.65 13.43 -30.86
C SER A 279 0.36 14.93 -30.91
N ASN A 280 -0.08 15.50 -29.78
CA ASN A 280 -0.26 16.95 -29.63
C ASN A 280 1.06 17.60 -29.21
N ILE A 281 1.27 18.87 -29.56
CA ILE A 281 2.55 19.56 -29.30
C ILE A 281 2.79 19.74 -27.80
N LEU A 282 1.74 20.04 -27.04
CA LEU A 282 1.80 20.36 -25.63
C LEU A 282 1.20 19.21 -24.81
N SER A 283 -0.05 19.33 -24.39
CA SER A 283 -0.70 18.34 -23.52
C SER A 283 -1.76 17.53 -24.26
N GLY A 284 -1.96 16.27 -23.86
CA GLY A 284 -3.11 15.49 -24.30
C GLY A 284 -4.41 16.04 -23.70
N ILE A 285 -4.47 16.12 -22.37
CA ILE A 285 -5.61 16.68 -21.64
C ILE A 285 -5.10 17.68 -20.61
N ASP A 286 -5.48 18.94 -20.72
CA ASP A 286 -5.28 19.96 -19.70
C ASP A 286 -6.62 20.31 -19.07
N LEU A 287 -6.80 19.93 -17.80
CA LEU A 287 -8.05 20.10 -17.06
C LEU A 287 -7.84 20.99 -15.84
N THR A 288 -8.72 21.97 -15.67
CA THR A 288 -8.84 22.78 -14.46
C THR A 288 -10.22 22.60 -13.84
N GLY A 289 -10.32 22.38 -12.54
CA GLY A 289 -11.59 22.31 -11.82
C GLY A 289 -11.67 21.16 -10.83
N ARG A 290 -12.88 20.77 -10.44
CA ARG A 290 -13.13 19.86 -9.30
C ARG A 290 -14.25 18.84 -9.56
N TYR A 291 -14.20 17.74 -8.81
CA TYR A 291 -15.15 16.62 -8.86
C TYR A 291 -15.26 15.96 -10.24
N ASN A 292 -14.21 16.07 -11.06
CA ASN A 292 -14.19 15.50 -12.40
C ASN A 292 -13.67 14.06 -12.39
N ASN A 293 -14.22 13.26 -13.30
CA ASN A 293 -13.81 11.89 -13.57
C ASN A 293 -13.04 11.81 -14.89
N ILE A 294 -11.73 11.62 -14.82
CA ILE A 294 -10.83 11.46 -15.97
C ILE A 294 -10.48 9.97 -16.12
N LEU A 295 -11.24 9.26 -16.95
CA LEU A 295 -11.29 7.79 -16.95
C LEU A 295 -10.90 7.16 -18.28
N CYS A 296 -9.98 6.19 -18.26
CA CYS A 296 -9.68 5.33 -19.42
C CYS A 296 -9.25 6.10 -20.69
N ASN A 297 -8.68 7.29 -20.56
CA ASN A 297 -8.16 8.05 -21.70
C ASN A 297 -6.77 7.52 -22.11
N ASN A 298 -6.46 7.61 -23.40
CA ASN A 298 -5.12 7.43 -23.93
C ASN A 298 -4.58 8.80 -24.34
N ALA A 299 -3.57 9.29 -23.62
CA ALA A 299 -2.93 10.56 -23.90
C ALA A 299 -1.42 10.35 -23.98
N SER A 300 -0.97 9.93 -25.16
CA SER A 300 0.39 9.47 -25.44
C SER A 300 1.04 10.24 -26.58
N TYR A 301 2.37 10.27 -26.60
CA TYR A 301 3.18 10.96 -27.62
C TYR A 301 2.94 12.48 -27.66
N ASN A 302 2.54 13.10 -26.54
CA ASN A 302 2.39 14.55 -26.45
C ASN A 302 3.70 15.20 -25.97
N GLY A 303 4.00 16.42 -26.41
CA GLY A 303 5.31 17.02 -26.14
C GLY A 303 5.59 17.37 -24.67
N ILE A 304 4.56 17.62 -23.87
CA ILE A 304 4.68 17.97 -22.44
C ILE A 304 4.05 16.89 -21.56
N CYS A 305 2.73 16.86 -21.45
CA CYS A 305 2.04 15.98 -20.51
C CYS A 305 1.01 15.10 -21.21
N GLY A 306 0.82 13.88 -20.70
CA GLY A 306 -0.38 13.12 -21.02
C GLY A 306 -1.61 13.81 -20.45
N ILE A 307 -1.64 13.98 -19.12
CA ILE A 307 -2.70 14.69 -18.40
C ILE A 307 -2.08 15.74 -17.47
N THR A 308 -2.55 16.97 -17.58
CA THR A 308 -2.32 18.06 -16.64
C THR A 308 -3.61 18.33 -15.86
N ILE A 309 -3.51 18.47 -14.53
CA ILE A 309 -4.66 18.85 -13.70
C ILE A 309 -4.27 19.97 -12.75
N SER A 310 -4.81 21.15 -13.00
CA SER A 310 -4.59 22.34 -12.19
C SER A 310 -5.53 22.34 -10.98
N GLY A 311 -4.98 22.65 -9.81
CA GLY A 311 -5.78 22.80 -8.59
C GLY A 311 -6.52 24.14 -8.56
N VAL A 312 -7.75 24.13 -8.05
CA VAL A 312 -8.57 25.35 -7.94
C VAL A 312 -8.89 25.71 -6.49
N CYS A 313 -8.89 24.74 -5.59
CA CYS A 313 -9.10 24.93 -4.16
C CYS A 313 -8.48 23.77 -3.36
N ASN A 314 -8.67 23.77 -2.03
CA ASN A 314 -8.21 22.66 -1.19
C ASN A 314 -9.04 21.38 -1.37
N ASP A 315 -10.22 21.47 -1.98
CA ASP A 315 -11.25 20.44 -2.07
C ASP A 315 -11.60 20.14 -3.53
N ASP A 316 -10.59 19.77 -4.33
CA ASP A 316 -10.80 19.50 -5.76
C ASP A 316 -11.38 18.12 -6.03
N TYR A 317 -10.97 17.06 -5.31
CA TYR A 317 -11.56 15.71 -5.40
C TYR A 317 -11.70 15.14 -6.83
N ASN A 318 -10.76 15.42 -7.73
CA ASN A 318 -10.77 14.81 -9.05
C ASN A 318 -10.34 13.33 -8.98
N VAL A 319 -10.87 12.52 -9.90
CA VAL A 319 -10.52 11.10 -10.04
C VAL A 319 -9.86 10.86 -11.38
N VAL A 320 -8.59 10.49 -11.37
CA VAL A 320 -7.79 10.14 -12.55
C VAL A 320 -7.56 8.65 -12.55
N SER A 321 -8.27 7.92 -13.40
CA SER A 321 -8.24 6.46 -13.33
C SER A 321 -8.13 5.74 -14.67
N LYS A 322 -7.32 4.66 -14.67
CA LYS A 322 -7.17 3.74 -15.80
C LYS A 322 -6.68 4.39 -17.10
N ASN A 323 -6.04 5.56 -17.02
CA ASN A 323 -5.51 6.24 -18.20
C ASN A 323 -4.19 5.60 -18.64
N VAL A 324 -3.89 5.68 -19.94
CA VAL A 324 -2.64 5.22 -20.57
C VAL A 324 -1.88 6.45 -21.06
N LEU A 325 -0.71 6.69 -20.46
CA LEU A 325 0.01 7.97 -20.55
C LEU A 325 1.48 7.73 -20.89
N ASN A 326 1.74 7.47 -22.18
CA ASN A 326 3.04 6.99 -22.62
C ASN A 326 3.77 7.95 -23.56
N HIS A 327 5.11 7.92 -23.57
CA HIS A 327 5.93 8.69 -24.50
C HIS A 327 5.69 10.21 -24.47
N ASN A 328 5.36 10.76 -23.30
CA ASN A 328 5.30 12.20 -23.07
C ASN A 328 6.57 12.69 -22.35
N MET A 329 6.67 13.99 -22.05
CA MET A 329 7.69 14.44 -21.09
C MET A 329 7.32 14.02 -19.65
N ALA A 330 6.06 14.18 -19.26
CA ALA A 330 5.49 13.57 -18.06
C ALA A 330 4.15 12.88 -18.34
N GLY A 331 3.86 11.78 -17.65
CA GLY A 331 2.56 11.12 -17.78
C GLY A 331 1.44 11.94 -17.18
N ILE A 332 1.57 12.25 -15.88
CA ILE A 332 0.64 13.08 -15.12
C ILE A 332 1.42 14.24 -14.49
N ASN A 333 0.88 15.46 -14.60
CA ASN A 333 1.30 16.59 -13.79
C ASN A 333 0.08 17.18 -13.08
N SER A 334 0.05 17.15 -11.76
CA SER A 334 -1.10 17.65 -11.02
C SER A 334 -0.78 18.44 -9.77
N ALA A 335 -1.47 19.57 -9.65
CA ALA A 335 -1.58 20.39 -8.45
C ALA A 335 -2.95 20.23 -7.75
N SER A 336 -3.74 19.24 -8.15
CA SER A 336 -5.13 19.09 -7.70
C SER A 336 -5.22 18.43 -6.33
N GLN A 337 -5.79 19.15 -5.38
CA GLN A 337 -5.84 18.79 -3.96
C GLN A 337 -6.85 17.67 -3.72
N ARG A 338 -6.58 16.81 -2.72
CA ARG A 338 -7.51 15.73 -2.31
C ARG A 338 -7.97 14.82 -3.46
N SER A 339 -7.13 14.65 -4.47
CA SER A 339 -7.49 13.94 -5.69
C SER A 339 -6.96 12.50 -5.69
N TYR A 340 -7.60 11.64 -6.48
CA TYR A 340 -7.34 10.21 -6.54
C TYR A 340 -6.74 9.82 -7.89
N TYR A 341 -5.52 9.26 -7.88
CA TYR A 341 -4.85 8.73 -9.06
C TYR A 341 -4.80 7.21 -8.94
N TYR A 342 -5.68 6.53 -9.66
CA TYR A 342 -5.98 5.12 -9.45
C TYR A 342 -5.82 4.26 -10.70
N LYS A 343 -4.96 3.24 -10.66
CA LYS A 343 -4.79 2.27 -11.78
C LYS A 343 -4.36 2.87 -13.12
N ASN A 344 -3.65 3.99 -13.14
CA ASN A 344 -3.10 4.52 -14.38
C ASN A 344 -1.86 3.71 -14.82
N THR A 345 -1.68 3.61 -16.13
CA THR A 345 -0.47 3.05 -16.76
C THR A 345 0.35 4.19 -17.33
N VAL A 346 1.54 4.39 -16.77
CA VAL A 346 2.39 5.54 -17.07
C VAL A 346 3.78 5.05 -17.44
N SER A 347 4.16 5.15 -18.71
CA SER A 347 5.42 4.57 -19.14
C SER A 347 6.15 5.27 -20.28
N TYR A 348 7.46 5.04 -20.39
CA TYR A 348 8.28 5.58 -21.48
C TYR A 348 8.27 7.11 -21.59
N ASN A 349 7.99 7.82 -20.50
CA ASN A 349 8.06 9.28 -20.49
C ASN A 349 9.52 9.74 -20.34
N THR A 350 9.90 10.83 -21.02
CA THR A 350 11.30 11.27 -21.06
C THR A 350 11.78 11.89 -19.74
N LYS A 351 10.86 12.38 -18.89
CA LYS A 351 11.13 12.80 -17.51
C LYS A 351 10.31 11.96 -16.53
N ASN A 352 9.47 12.58 -15.71
CA ASN A 352 8.79 11.88 -14.61
C ASN A 352 7.56 11.11 -15.10
N GLY A 353 7.23 10.00 -14.46
CA GLY A 353 5.94 9.34 -14.70
C GLY A 353 4.79 10.21 -14.18
N MET A 354 4.76 10.44 -12.87
CA MET A 354 3.75 11.24 -12.21
C MET A 354 4.40 12.34 -11.37
N ILE A 355 3.96 13.59 -11.55
CA ILE A 355 4.30 14.74 -10.72
C ILE A 355 3.04 15.14 -9.97
N VAL A 356 3.07 15.12 -8.64
CA VAL A 356 1.96 15.55 -7.79
C VAL A 356 2.47 16.58 -6.81
N THR A 357 2.09 17.84 -7.02
CA THR A 357 2.41 18.98 -6.14
C THR A 357 1.27 19.33 -5.18
N ALA A 358 0.31 18.42 -5.04
CA ALA A 358 -0.90 18.57 -4.25
C ALA A 358 -0.75 17.99 -2.84
N ASN A 359 -1.64 18.38 -1.93
CA ASN A 359 -1.78 17.82 -0.59
C ASN A 359 -2.95 16.83 -0.54
N HIS A 360 -2.93 15.96 0.47
CA HIS A 360 -4.01 15.04 0.82
C HIS A 360 -4.47 14.13 -0.33
N SER A 361 -3.62 13.92 -1.32
CA SER A 361 -3.92 13.17 -2.53
C SER A 361 -3.50 11.71 -2.40
N SER A 362 -4.18 10.85 -3.15
CA SER A 362 -3.96 9.40 -3.09
C SER A 362 -3.52 8.85 -4.44
N LEU A 363 -2.32 8.26 -4.49
CA LEU A 363 -1.77 7.60 -5.67
C LEU A 363 -1.75 6.10 -5.39
N THR A 364 -2.70 5.36 -5.98
CA THR A 364 -2.86 3.95 -5.67
C THR A 364 -3.00 3.03 -6.88
N TYR A 365 -2.40 1.84 -6.78
CA TYR A 365 -2.50 0.78 -7.80
C TYR A 365 -2.04 1.19 -9.21
N ASN A 366 -1.22 2.24 -9.34
CA ASN A 366 -0.67 2.66 -10.63
C ASN A 366 0.49 1.75 -11.05
N ASN A 367 0.63 1.55 -12.36
CA ASN A 367 1.77 0.87 -12.98
C ASN A 367 2.64 1.93 -13.68
N ILE A 368 3.83 2.18 -13.13
CA ILE A 368 4.69 3.30 -13.53
C ILE A 368 6.07 2.76 -13.89
N ASN A 369 6.45 2.80 -15.17
CA ASN A 369 7.68 2.17 -15.59
C ASN A 369 8.41 2.82 -16.76
N ASN A 370 9.72 2.59 -16.88
CA ASN A 370 10.55 3.04 -17.99
C ASN A 370 10.52 4.58 -18.19
N ASN A 371 10.46 5.39 -17.12
CA ASN A 371 10.49 6.85 -17.25
C ASN A 371 11.91 7.39 -16.97
N GLY A 372 12.34 8.40 -17.73
CA GLY A 372 13.70 8.97 -17.65
C GLY A 372 13.99 9.77 -16.36
N GLY A 373 12.99 10.03 -15.53
CA GLY A 373 13.09 10.74 -14.25
C GLY A 373 12.57 9.89 -13.09
N SER A 374 11.76 10.52 -12.21
CA SER A 374 11.09 9.80 -11.12
C SER A 374 9.87 9.05 -11.64
N GLY A 375 9.59 7.84 -11.17
CA GLY A 375 8.30 7.20 -11.37
C GLY A 375 7.20 8.06 -10.74
N VAL A 376 7.37 8.40 -9.47
CA VAL A 376 6.53 9.38 -8.76
C VAL A 376 7.42 10.47 -8.18
N LEU A 377 7.14 11.73 -8.50
CA LEU A 377 7.63 12.92 -7.80
C LEU A 377 6.45 13.52 -7.02
N CYS A 378 6.55 13.53 -5.70
CA CYS A 378 5.52 14.08 -4.81
C CYS A 378 6.10 15.26 -4.03
N ILE A 379 5.42 16.41 -4.12
CA ILE A 379 5.76 17.66 -3.44
C ILE A 379 4.50 18.18 -2.75
N GLY A 380 4.22 17.70 -1.55
CA GLY A 380 3.02 18.12 -0.82
C GLY A 380 2.90 17.44 0.53
N LEU A 381 1.83 17.76 1.24
CA LEU A 381 1.57 17.33 2.61
C LEU A 381 0.52 16.20 2.65
N SER A 382 0.69 15.26 3.57
CA SER A 382 -0.30 14.23 3.90
C SER A 382 -0.79 13.40 2.71
N ASN A 383 0.08 13.17 1.72
CA ASN A 383 -0.23 12.34 0.57
C ASN A 383 -0.06 10.85 0.89
N LEU A 384 -0.85 10.02 0.22
CA LEU A 384 -0.79 8.57 0.31
C LEU A 384 -0.34 7.95 -1.01
N ILE A 385 0.85 7.36 -1.05
CA ILE A 385 1.36 6.58 -2.18
C ILE A 385 1.31 5.11 -1.79
N LYS A 386 0.33 4.36 -2.32
CA LYS A 386 0.07 2.99 -1.85
C LYS A 386 -0.17 1.95 -2.95
N SER A 387 0.42 0.77 -2.78
CA SER A 387 0.16 -0.39 -3.65
C SER A 387 0.46 -0.17 -5.15
N ASN A 388 1.43 0.69 -5.47
CA ASN A 388 1.86 0.92 -6.85
C ASN A 388 2.96 -0.05 -7.28
N GLN A 389 3.04 -0.33 -8.59
CA GLN A 389 4.16 -1.04 -9.21
C GLN A 389 5.05 -0.02 -9.93
N ILE A 390 6.30 0.12 -9.48
CA ILE A 390 7.20 1.19 -9.94
C ILE A 390 8.56 0.62 -10.31
N SER A 391 8.92 0.67 -11.60
CA SER A 391 10.16 0.05 -12.06
C SER A 391 10.86 0.73 -13.24
N LYS A 392 12.18 0.55 -13.37
CA LYS A 392 12.97 1.06 -14.50
C LYS A 392 12.90 2.58 -14.66
N ASN A 393 12.87 3.32 -13.55
CA ASN A 393 12.98 4.77 -13.54
C ASN A 393 14.34 5.19 -12.93
N ASN A 394 14.76 6.44 -13.08
CA ASN A 394 15.95 6.94 -12.38
C ASN A 394 15.69 6.96 -10.85
N LEU A 395 14.55 7.50 -10.45
CA LEU A 395 14.08 7.39 -9.07
C LEU A 395 12.75 6.65 -9.08
N GLY A 396 12.52 5.65 -8.22
CA GLY A 396 11.21 5.00 -8.13
C GLY A 396 10.17 5.98 -7.59
N ILE A 397 10.28 6.31 -6.30
CA ILE A 397 9.47 7.32 -5.63
C ILE A 397 10.40 8.39 -5.09
N TYR A 398 10.10 9.66 -5.34
CA TYR A 398 10.77 10.80 -4.73
C TYR A 398 9.76 11.66 -3.97
N LEU A 399 9.89 11.70 -2.66
CA LEU A 399 9.21 12.67 -1.80
C LEU A 399 10.14 13.87 -1.60
N GLN A 400 9.82 14.99 -2.24
CA GLN A 400 10.53 16.24 -2.03
C GLN A 400 9.92 16.97 -0.83
N MET A 401 10.78 17.64 -0.04
CA MET A 401 10.33 18.47 1.07
C MET A 401 9.38 19.57 0.58
N ALA A 402 8.16 19.61 1.11
CA ALA A 402 7.21 20.69 0.86
C ALA A 402 7.17 21.70 2.02
N SER A 403 7.41 21.22 3.24
CA SER A 403 7.41 22.00 4.48
C SER A 403 8.30 21.34 5.54
N ALA A 404 8.37 21.94 6.73
CA ALA A 404 9.04 21.33 7.88
C ALA A 404 8.30 20.10 8.46
N ALA A 405 7.03 19.88 8.08
CA ALA A 405 6.22 18.78 8.61
C ALA A 405 5.23 18.25 7.55
N ASP A 406 5.70 17.29 6.74
CA ASP A 406 4.99 16.86 5.55
C ASP A 406 4.01 15.71 5.76
N TYR A 407 4.32 14.76 6.66
CA TYR A 407 3.43 13.64 7.01
C TYR A 407 2.98 12.76 5.83
N ASN A 408 3.80 12.61 4.79
CA ASN A 408 3.46 11.73 3.66
C ASN A 408 3.57 10.25 4.06
N THR A 409 2.74 9.39 3.45
CA THR A 409 2.76 7.94 3.67
C THR A 409 3.04 7.19 2.37
N VAL A 410 4.10 6.39 2.36
CA VAL A 410 4.47 5.48 1.26
C VAL A 410 4.34 4.05 1.77
N SER A 411 3.35 3.31 1.29
CA SER A 411 3.10 1.97 1.82
C SER A 411 2.71 0.90 0.81
N TYR A 412 3.12 -0.35 1.05
CA TYR A 412 2.75 -1.50 0.23
C TYR A 412 3.13 -1.38 -1.26
N ASN A 413 4.08 -0.51 -1.63
CA ASN A 413 4.52 -0.36 -3.01
C ASN A 413 5.56 -1.43 -3.37
N ASN A 414 5.56 -1.85 -4.63
CA ASN A 414 6.61 -2.69 -5.21
C ASN A 414 7.51 -1.81 -6.09
N VAL A 415 8.70 -1.49 -5.58
CA VAL A 415 9.64 -0.54 -6.19
C VAL A 415 10.92 -1.27 -6.57
N TYR A 416 11.12 -1.57 -7.85
CA TYR A 416 12.19 -2.46 -8.28
C TYR A 416 12.88 -2.07 -9.59
N CYS A 417 14.15 -2.42 -9.75
CA CYS A 417 14.93 -2.15 -10.96
C CYS A 417 14.96 -0.66 -11.36
N ASN A 418 14.89 0.26 -10.40
CA ASN A 418 15.14 1.68 -10.62
C ASN A 418 16.64 1.97 -10.38
N GLN A 419 17.12 3.18 -10.67
CA GLN A 419 18.46 3.57 -10.20
C GLN A 419 18.46 3.71 -8.67
N ASN A 420 17.61 4.55 -8.10
CA ASN A 420 17.28 4.52 -6.66
C ASN A 420 15.81 4.14 -6.43
N GLY A 421 15.53 3.37 -5.39
CA GLY A 421 14.17 2.90 -5.09
C GLY A 421 13.25 4.01 -4.57
N ILE A 422 13.31 4.30 -3.26
CA ILE A 422 12.54 5.36 -2.61
C ILE A 422 13.52 6.41 -2.10
N ASN A 423 13.35 7.66 -2.50
CA ASN A 423 14.11 8.80 -2.03
C ASN A 423 13.17 9.73 -1.25
N SER A 424 13.49 10.02 0.01
CA SER A 424 12.68 10.87 0.88
C SER A 424 13.50 12.01 1.44
N ALA A 425 13.13 13.23 1.06
CA ALA A 425 13.50 14.47 1.74
C ALA A 425 12.33 15.03 2.58
N SER A 426 11.26 14.25 2.76
CA SER A 426 10.00 14.70 3.35
C SER A 426 9.92 14.35 4.84
N PRO A 427 10.02 15.32 5.77
CA PRO A 427 10.07 15.07 7.21
C PRO A 427 8.72 14.57 7.76
N TYR A 428 8.77 13.87 8.90
CA TYR A 428 7.60 13.24 9.55
C TYR A 428 6.86 12.19 8.71
N SER A 429 7.44 11.78 7.58
CA SER A 429 6.83 10.82 6.67
C SER A 429 6.98 9.37 7.17
N GLN A 430 6.10 8.51 6.68
CA GLN A 430 6.09 7.08 6.97
C GLN A 430 6.36 6.27 5.69
N LEU A 431 7.43 5.46 5.71
CA LEU A 431 7.78 4.52 4.65
C LEU A 431 7.60 3.11 5.20
N CYS A 432 6.47 2.45 4.93
CA CYS A 432 6.16 1.17 5.57
C CYS A 432 5.63 0.06 4.66
N HIS A 433 5.98 -1.19 4.94
CA HIS A 433 5.48 -2.37 4.20
C HIS A 433 5.79 -2.37 2.69
N ASN A 434 6.81 -1.61 2.23
CA ASN A 434 7.20 -1.59 0.82
C ASN A 434 8.15 -2.75 0.51
N ASN A 435 8.07 -3.25 -0.72
CA ASN A 435 9.07 -4.15 -1.29
C ASN A 435 9.99 -3.35 -2.22
N VAL A 436 11.26 -3.21 -1.85
CA VAL A 436 12.24 -2.38 -2.57
C VAL A 436 13.43 -3.24 -2.98
N SER A 437 13.58 -3.51 -4.28
CA SER A 437 14.57 -4.51 -4.70
C SER A 437 15.27 -4.27 -6.03
N SER A 438 16.48 -4.82 -6.18
CA SER A 438 17.19 -4.87 -7.45
C SER A 438 17.45 -3.49 -8.08
N ASN A 439 17.52 -2.44 -7.27
CA ASN A 439 17.87 -1.10 -7.76
C ASN A 439 19.37 -1.02 -8.04
N THR A 440 19.77 -0.25 -9.04
CA THR A 440 21.18 -0.17 -9.47
C THR A 440 22.05 0.66 -8.54
N GLU A 441 21.45 1.39 -7.60
CA GLU A 441 22.11 2.06 -6.49
C GLU A 441 21.44 1.68 -5.16
N ASN A 442 20.74 2.60 -4.50
CA ASN A 442 20.21 2.39 -3.15
C ASN A 442 18.75 1.93 -3.17
N GLY A 443 18.35 1.18 -2.14
CA GLY A 443 16.95 0.81 -1.89
C GLY A 443 16.16 2.03 -1.42
N ILE A 444 16.38 2.45 -0.18
CA ILE A 444 15.74 3.63 0.42
C ILE A 444 16.80 4.65 0.79
N ILE A 445 16.60 5.90 0.37
CA ILE A 445 17.38 7.07 0.78
C ILE A 445 16.46 7.97 1.63
N ASN A 446 16.92 8.38 2.80
CA ASN A 446 16.23 9.33 3.67
C ASN A 446 17.15 10.48 4.09
N ASN A 447 16.84 11.69 3.65
CA ASN A 447 17.58 12.91 3.96
C ASN A 447 16.81 13.84 4.92
N ALA A 448 15.74 13.35 5.54
CA ALA A 448 14.91 14.12 6.45
C ALA A 448 14.93 13.55 7.89
N GLY A 449 14.51 14.38 8.84
CA GLY A 449 14.31 13.99 10.24
C GLY A 449 12.89 13.51 10.53
N HIS A 450 12.73 12.83 11.67
CA HIS A 450 11.44 12.31 12.17
C HIS A 450 10.72 11.33 11.23
N VAL A 451 11.44 10.68 10.31
CA VAL A 451 10.89 9.71 9.37
C VAL A 451 10.81 8.32 10.02
N SER A 452 9.69 7.64 9.82
CA SER A 452 9.50 6.24 10.22
C SER A 452 9.67 5.31 9.02
N ILE A 453 10.69 4.45 9.05
CA ILE A 453 10.94 3.41 8.05
C ILE A 453 10.70 2.06 8.70
N SER A 454 9.56 1.43 8.40
CA SER A 454 9.14 0.23 9.14
C SER A 454 8.59 -0.92 8.29
N SER A 455 8.87 -2.15 8.71
CA SER A 455 8.30 -3.36 8.09
C SER A 455 8.55 -3.48 6.57
N ASN A 456 9.61 -2.87 6.03
CA ASN A 456 9.94 -2.96 4.61
C ASN A 456 10.76 -4.21 4.30
N MET A 457 10.60 -4.73 3.09
CA MET A 457 11.46 -5.76 2.51
C MET A 457 12.42 -5.10 1.52
N ILE A 458 13.72 -5.12 1.80
CA ILE A 458 14.73 -4.38 1.03
C ILE A 458 15.85 -5.30 0.57
N LYS A 459 15.90 -5.62 -0.72
CA LYS A 459 16.72 -6.73 -1.21
C LYS A 459 17.52 -6.44 -2.47
N ASN A 460 18.76 -6.95 -2.52
CA ASN A 460 19.55 -7.02 -3.75
C ASN A 460 19.79 -5.67 -4.45
N ASN A 461 19.87 -4.57 -3.70
CA ASN A 461 20.26 -3.27 -4.25
C ASN A 461 21.78 -3.19 -4.32
N LYS A 462 22.34 -2.61 -5.39
CA LYS A 462 23.81 -2.64 -5.60
C LYS A 462 24.59 -1.84 -4.53
N CYS A 463 24.00 -0.81 -3.95
CA CYS A 463 24.59 0.03 -2.90
C CYS A 463 23.96 -0.27 -1.52
N SER A 464 23.39 0.72 -0.85
CA SER A 464 22.79 0.53 0.47
C SER A 464 21.35 0.03 0.36
N GLY A 465 20.94 -0.86 1.26
CA GLY A 465 19.52 -1.17 1.46
C GLY A 465 18.79 0.08 1.97
N ILE A 466 19.29 0.64 3.07
CA ILE A 466 18.86 1.95 3.60
C ILE A 466 20.08 2.85 3.72
N LEU A 467 20.01 4.05 3.16
CA LEU A 467 20.93 5.16 3.40
C LEU A 467 20.14 6.29 4.08
N SER A 468 20.61 6.79 5.23
CA SER A 468 19.93 7.90 5.91
C SER A 468 20.90 8.96 6.42
N ILE A 469 20.52 10.22 6.26
CA ILE A 469 21.21 11.43 6.73
C ILE A 469 20.15 12.33 7.39
N GLY A 470 19.81 12.05 8.64
CA GLY A 470 18.78 12.80 9.36
C GLY A 470 18.68 12.39 10.82
N THR A 471 17.97 13.21 11.60
CA THR A 471 17.85 13.06 13.06
C THR A 471 16.47 12.54 13.48
N TYR A 472 16.39 11.94 14.66
CA TYR A 472 15.14 11.43 15.25
C TYR A 472 14.37 10.44 14.36
N ASN A 473 15.06 9.73 13.48
CA ASN A 473 14.46 8.74 12.59
C ASN A 473 14.28 7.39 13.29
N SER A 474 13.24 6.65 12.90
CA SER A 474 12.97 5.30 13.41
C SER A 474 13.03 4.27 12.29
N PHE A 475 13.89 3.26 12.44
CA PHE A 475 14.05 2.12 11.54
C PHE A 475 13.61 0.87 12.28
N THR A 476 12.40 0.37 12.02
CA THR A 476 11.80 -0.69 12.84
C THR A 476 11.34 -1.89 12.02
N SER A 477 11.76 -3.10 12.41
CA SER A 477 11.25 -4.36 11.84
C SER A 477 11.45 -4.52 10.32
N ASN A 478 12.47 -3.88 9.73
CA ASN A 478 12.78 -4.04 8.31
C ASN A 478 13.57 -5.34 8.06
N ASN A 479 13.34 -5.98 6.92
CA ASN A 479 14.07 -7.15 6.44
C ASN A 479 14.98 -6.76 5.27
N ILE A 480 16.29 -6.76 5.49
CA ILE A 480 17.29 -6.16 4.62
C ILE A 480 18.36 -7.20 4.25
N SER A 481 18.48 -7.54 2.96
CA SER A 481 19.43 -8.58 2.53
C SER A 481 20.01 -8.42 1.14
N GLY A 482 21.22 -8.92 0.91
CA GLY A 482 21.84 -8.95 -0.42
C GLY A 482 22.30 -7.58 -0.95
N ASN A 483 22.46 -6.58 -0.09
CA ASN A 483 22.94 -5.25 -0.45
C ASN A 483 24.44 -5.11 -0.16
N SER A 484 25.11 -4.08 -0.70
CA SER A 484 26.50 -3.77 -0.33
C SER A 484 26.57 -3.29 1.12
N MET A 485 25.68 -2.39 1.51
CA MET A 485 25.46 -2.01 2.92
C MET A 485 24.02 -2.35 3.27
N GLY A 486 23.77 -3.03 4.39
CA GLY A 486 22.39 -3.23 4.85
C GLY A 486 21.75 -1.89 5.23
N ILE A 487 22.27 -1.27 6.29
CA ILE A 487 21.88 0.07 6.74
C ILE A 487 23.13 0.94 6.83
N CYS A 488 23.09 2.12 6.22
CA CYS A 488 24.12 3.15 6.30
C CYS A 488 23.51 4.42 6.88
N LEU A 489 23.98 4.85 8.05
CA LEU A 489 23.55 6.08 8.71
C LEU A 489 24.73 7.05 8.76
N GLN A 490 24.56 8.20 8.13
CA GLN A 490 25.57 9.26 8.14
C GLN A 490 25.21 10.29 9.21
N GLN A 491 26.24 10.88 9.80
CA GLN A 491 26.08 11.91 10.81
C GLN A 491 25.37 13.12 10.20
N ALA A 492 24.30 13.59 10.83
CA ALA A 492 23.57 14.80 10.41
C ALA A 492 23.83 15.98 11.37
N SER A 493 24.14 15.68 12.63
CA SER A 493 24.39 16.63 13.71
C SER A 493 25.29 16.00 14.78
N ASP A 494 25.59 16.74 15.85
CA ASP A 494 26.31 16.19 17.01
C ASP A 494 25.44 15.25 17.85
N ALA A 495 24.10 15.33 17.72
CA ALA A 495 23.13 14.54 18.46
C ALA A 495 21.97 14.05 17.58
N ASP A 496 22.21 12.95 16.84
CA ASP A 496 21.27 12.48 15.83
C ASP A 496 20.04 11.76 16.38
N ASN A 497 20.13 11.11 17.55
CA ASN A 497 18.99 10.51 18.25
C ASN A 497 18.17 9.51 17.41
N ASN A 498 18.81 8.76 16.51
CA ASN A 498 18.13 7.77 15.66
C ASN A 498 17.85 6.46 16.43
N SER A 499 16.77 5.76 16.06
CA SER A 499 16.37 4.48 16.67
C SER A 499 16.30 3.35 15.64
N ILE A 500 17.15 2.34 15.79
CA ILE A 500 17.29 1.18 14.91
C ILE A 500 16.85 -0.04 15.72
N LYS A 501 15.62 -0.52 15.51
CA LYS A 501 14.98 -1.49 16.38
C LYS A 501 14.44 -2.72 15.64
N SER A 502 14.76 -3.92 16.14
CA SER A 502 14.15 -5.18 15.67
C SER A 502 14.28 -5.46 14.17
N ASN A 503 15.29 -4.90 13.50
CA ASN A 503 15.55 -5.16 12.09
C ASN A 503 16.28 -6.49 11.89
N SER A 504 16.05 -7.13 10.74
CA SER A 504 16.78 -8.30 10.26
C SER A 504 17.69 -7.89 9.12
N VAL A 505 19.00 -7.83 9.37
CA VAL A 505 20.02 -7.36 8.41
C VAL A 505 20.99 -8.50 8.09
N THR A 506 20.76 -9.16 6.96
CA THR A 506 21.37 -10.48 6.69
C THR A 506 21.95 -10.59 5.29
N TYR A 507 23.05 -11.33 5.11
CA TYR A 507 23.63 -11.60 3.78
C TYR A 507 23.99 -10.34 2.97
N ASN A 508 24.34 -9.23 3.62
CA ASN A 508 24.87 -8.04 2.97
C ASN A 508 26.41 -8.08 2.95
N LYS A 509 27.07 -7.24 2.15
CA LYS A 509 28.53 -7.11 2.22
C LYS A 509 28.96 -6.56 3.58
N ASN A 510 28.29 -5.54 4.11
CA ASN A 510 28.32 -5.17 5.54
C ASN A 510 26.90 -5.00 6.07
N GLY A 511 26.69 -5.28 7.36
CA GLY A 511 25.37 -5.18 8.00
C GLY A 511 24.93 -3.73 8.20
N VAL A 512 25.31 -3.14 9.33
CA VAL A 512 24.96 -1.76 9.72
C VAL A 512 26.24 -0.95 9.88
N ASN A 513 26.29 0.23 9.27
CA ASN A 513 27.33 1.23 9.52
C ASN A 513 26.67 2.54 9.95
N SER A 514 27.10 3.08 11.09
CA SER A 514 26.52 4.29 11.64
C SER A 514 27.57 5.25 12.15
N ALA A 515 27.55 6.46 11.60
CA ALA A 515 28.27 7.62 12.13
C ALA A 515 27.43 8.46 13.11
N CYS A 516 26.15 8.12 13.30
CA CYS A 516 25.25 8.86 14.16
C CYS A 516 25.57 8.70 15.64
N SER A 517 25.69 9.82 16.36
CA SER A 517 25.83 9.85 17.82
C SER A 517 24.47 9.77 18.53
N TYR A 518 24.47 9.45 19.83
CA TYR A 518 23.27 9.37 20.68
C TYR A 518 22.17 8.42 20.15
N SER A 519 22.54 7.47 19.30
CA SER A 519 21.60 6.61 18.59
C SER A 519 21.43 5.25 19.27
N ASN A 520 20.26 4.65 19.10
CA ASN A 520 19.87 3.41 19.77
C ASN A 520 19.80 2.25 18.77
N PHE A 521 20.54 1.17 19.04
CA PHE A 521 20.54 -0.07 18.26
C PHE A 521 20.00 -1.20 19.14
N VAL A 522 18.72 -1.54 18.95
CA VAL A 522 17.97 -2.34 19.92
C VAL A 522 17.35 -3.58 19.30
N TYR A 523 17.67 -4.76 19.83
CA TYR A 523 17.08 -6.05 19.43
C TYR A 523 17.17 -6.38 17.93
N ASN A 524 18.18 -5.89 17.21
CA ASN A 524 18.38 -6.23 15.81
C ASN A 524 19.01 -7.62 15.65
N THR A 525 18.65 -8.31 14.58
CA THR A 525 19.28 -9.56 14.15
C THR A 525 20.17 -9.27 12.94
N ILE A 526 21.48 -9.36 13.13
CA ILE A 526 22.47 -8.93 12.13
C ILE A 526 23.46 -10.08 11.92
N ASN A 527 23.19 -10.91 10.91
CA ASN A 527 23.88 -12.17 10.75
C ASN A 527 24.28 -12.48 9.31
N ASN A 528 25.25 -13.38 9.15
CA ASN A 528 25.67 -13.90 7.84
C ASN A 528 26.12 -12.81 6.85
N ASN A 529 26.59 -11.65 7.31
CA ASN A 529 27.13 -10.61 6.43
C ASN A 529 28.59 -10.95 6.05
N ASN A 530 28.98 -10.60 4.83
CA ASN A 530 30.31 -10.93 4.29
C ASN A 530 31.45 -10.09 4.92
N GLY A 531 31.10 -9.08 5.71
CA GLY A 531 31.99 -8.14 6.36
C GLY A 531 31.65 -8.01 7.84
N THR A 532 31.57 -6.77 8.33
CA THR A 532 31.19 -6.49 9.73
C THR A 532 29.67 -6.49 9.89
N GLY A 533 29.19 -7.00 11.02
CA GLY A 533 27.79 -6.94 11.44
C GLY A 533 27.38 -5.50 11.73
N VAL A 534 27.95 -4.88 12.76
CA VAL A 534 27.70 -3.49 13.13
C VAL A 534 29.01 -2.71 13.25
N THR A 535 29.09 -1.56 12.58
CA THR A 535 30.16 -0.57 12.77
C THR A 535 29.55 0.71 13.31
N ILE A 536 30.06 1.20 14.44
CA ILE A 536 29.66 2.46 15.08
C ILE A 536 30.87 3.40 15.15
N THR A 537 30.80 4.52 14.43
CA THR A 537 31.79 5.60 14.53
C THR A 537 31.27 6.80 15.33
N GLY A 538 29.94 6.88 15.56
CA GLY A 538 29.32 7.84 16.46
C GLY A 538 29.60 7.56 17.94
N SER A 539 29.35 8.56 18.78
CA SER A 539 29.57 8.50 20.23
C SER A 539 28.26 8.39 20.99
N GLU A 540 28.33 7.97 22.26
CA GLU A 540 27.18 7.93 23.19
C GLU A 540 25.98 7.11 22.68
N CYS A 541 26.24 6.11 21.84
CA CYS A 541 25.19 5.22 21.35
C CYS A 541 24.88 4.09 22.35
N ASN A 542 23.64 3.62 22.32
CA ASN A 542 23.21 2.47 23.09
C ASN A 542 23.01 1.26 22.18
N ILE A 543 23.83 0.22 22.36
CA ILE A 543 23.81 -1.03 21.60
C ILE A 543 23.32 -2.13 22.53
N TYR A 544 22.04 -2.47 22.42
CA TYR A 544 21.34 -3.26 23.42
C TYR A 544 20.55 -4.43 22.81
N GLY A 545 20.73 -5.65 23.34
CA GLY A 545 19.87 -6.78 22.99
C GLY A 545 20.06 -7.37 21.59
N ASN A 546 21.07 -6.96 20.82
CA ASN A 546 21.25 -7.38 19.43
C ASN A 546 21.80 -8.82 19.32
N SER A 547 21.56 -9.47 18.18
CA SER A 547 22.16 -10.76 17.81
C SER A 547 23.10 -10.57 16.62
N LEU A 548 24.41 -10.65 16.86
CA LEU A 548 25.49 -10.35 15.91
C LEU A 548 26.30 -11.62 15.63
N SER A 549 25.94 -12.37 14.59
CA SER A 549 26.47 -13.73 14.42
C SER A 549 26.83 -14.11 12.99
N TYR A 550 27.85 -14.94 12.83
CA TYR A 550 28.28 -15.43 11.50
C TYR A 550 28.63 -14.31 10.51
N ASN A 551 29.06 -13.15 11.00
CA ASN A 551 29.62 -12.11 10.15
C ASN A 551 31.11 -12.42 9.93
N LYS A 552 31.57 -12.36 8.67
CA LYS A 552 32.91 -12.89 8.33
C LYS A 552 34.07 -12.07 8.91
N VAL A 553 33.86 -10.79 9.25
CA VAL A 553 34.89 -9.92 9.83
C VAL A 553 34.65 -9.70 11.32
N ALA A 554 33.72 -8.84 11.70
CA ALA A 554 33.43 -8.59 13.11
C ALA A 554 31.93 -8.68 13.39
N GLY A 555 31.55 -9.10 14.59
CA GLY A 555 30.18 -8.93 15.07
C GLY A 555 29.89 -7.44 15.29
N LEU A 556 30.80 -6.76 15.99
CA LEU A 556 30.72 -5.35 16.35
C LEU A 556 32.08 -4.66 16.21
N THR A 557 32.12 -3.47 15.62
CA THR A 557 33.27 -2.57 15.61
C THR A 557 32.84 -1.20 16.12
N ILE A 558 33.55 -0.65 17.10
CA ILE A 558 33.27 0.69 17.64
C ILE A 558 34.55 1.54 17.59
N THR A 559 34.45 2.72 17.00
CA THR A 559 35.55 3.70 16.99
C THR A 559 35.21 5.01 17.70
N GLY A 560 33.93 5.36 17.81
CA GLY A 560 33.47 6.51 18.60
C GLY A 560 33.53 6.23 20.11
N SER A 561 33.27 7.26 20.91
CA SER A 561 33.52 7.23 22.37
C SER A 561 32.25 7.06 23.18
N TYR A 562 32.40 6.57 24.41
CA TYR A 562 31.37 6.52 25.45
C TYR A 562 30.10 5.75 25.06
N ASN A 563 30.23 4.74 24.20
CA ASN A 563 29.11 3.90 23.81
C ASN A 563 28.75 2.90 24.92
N ASN A 564 27.47 2.57 25.07
CA ASN A 564 27.01 1.56 26.02
C ASN A 564 26.61 0.28 25.27
N VAL A 565 27.28 -0.84 25.55
CA VAL A 565 27.09 -2.11 24.84
C VAL A 565 26.70 -3.20 25.83
N THR A 566 25.41 -3.52 25.90
CA THR A 566 24.88 -4.48 26.89
C THR A 566 23.87 -5.47 26.33
N GLN A 567 23.79 -6.65 26.94
CA GLN A 567 22.82 -7.69 26.57
C GLN A 567 22.85 -8.12 25.10
N ASN A 568 23.98 -7.99 24.41
CA ASN A 568 24.13 -8.48 23.04
C ASN A 568 24.56 -9.95 23.04
N SER A 569 24.15 -10.68 22.00
CA SER A 569 24.63 -12.03 21.69
C SER A 569 25.55 -11.97 20.48
N ILE A 570 26.85 -12.17 20.69
CA ILE A 570 27.89 -11.97 19.69
C ILE A 570 28.67 -13.28 19.51
N TYR A 571 28.46 -13.99 18.40
CA TYR A 571 29.03 -15.32 18.27
C TYR A 571 29.38 -15.76 16.85
N ASN A 572 30.39 -16.62 16.75
CA ASN A 572 30.87 -17.21 15.48
C ASN A 572 31.25 -16.17 14.41
N ASN A 573 31.89 -15.08 14.80
CA ASN A 573 32.53 -14.11 13.90
C ASN A 573 34.07 -14.27 13.94
N LEU A 574 34.80 -13.68 13.00
CA LEU A 574 36.26 -13.61 13.12
C LEU A 574 36.66 -12.79 14.36
N TYR A 575 36.11 -11.58 14.52
CA TYR A 575 36.19 -10.79 15.74
C TYR A 575 34.81 -10.70 16.40
N GLY A 576 34.70 -10.99 17.69
CA GLY A 576 33.47 -10.77 18.45
C GLY A 576 33.14 -9.28 18.48
N ALA A 577 33.96 -8.52 19.22
CA ALA A 577 33.93 -7.06 19.17
C ALA A 577 35.33 -6.45 19.04
N SER A 578 35.44 -5.35 18.30
CA SER A 578 36.68 -4.59 18.08
C SER A 578 36.50 -3.13 18.49
N PHE A 579 37.49 -2.56 19.17
CA PHE A 579 37.44 -1.19 19.69
C PHE A 579 38.67 -0.37 19.30
N SER A 580 38.50 0.94 19.07
CA SER A 580 39.60 1.86 18.77
C SER A 580 40.44 2.22 20.00
N SER A 581 39.81 2.35 21.16
CA SER A 581 40.44 2.84 22.39
C SER A 581 39.67 2.44 23.65
N ALA A 582 40.27 2.69 24.81
CA ALA A 582 39.69 2.44 26.12
C ALA A 582 38.38 3.20 26.39
N LEU A 583 38.21 4.37 25.76
CA LEU A 583 37.04 5.23 25.90
C LEU A 583 35.92 4.83 24.94
N ALA A 584 36.14 3.85 24.06
CA ALA A 584 35.19 3.53 23.01
C ALA A 584 33.82 3.09 23.55
N ALA A 585 33.81 2.25 24.60
CA ALA A 585 32.58 1.73 25.16
C ALA A 585 32.69 1.20 26.60
N VAL A 586 31.53 1.11 27.27
CA VAL A 586 31.28 0.15 28.36
C VAL A 586 30.66 -1.11 27.75
N PHE A 587 31.34 -2.25 27.88
CA PHE A 587 30.97 -3.51 27.24
C PHE A 587 30.64 -4.57 28.29
N ASN A 588 29.42 -4.58 28.84
CA ASN A 588 29.05 -5.44 29.96
C ASN A 588 27.82 -6.31 29.67
N PHE A 589 27.67 -7.44 30.36
CA PHE A 589 26.47 -8.30 30.27
C PHE A 589 26.16 -8.81 28.86
N ASN A 590 27.17 -8.99 28.02
CA ASN A 590 27.05 -9.59 26.69
C ASN A 590 27.38 -11.10 26.76
N ARG A 591 26.80 -11.88 25.84
CA ARG A 591 27.20 -13.27 25.57
C ARG A 591 28.12 -13.28 24.35
N VAL A 592 29.41 -13.55 24.55
CA VAL A 592 30.46 -13.48 23.52
C VAL A 592 31.13 -14.85 23.37
N VAL A 593 30.80 -15.59 22.30
CA VAL A 593 31.07 -17.04 22.23
C VAL A 593 31.52 -17.49 20.85
N GLY A 594 32.49 -18.39 20.76
CA GLY A 594 32.83 -19.07 19.51
C GLY A 594 33.46 -18.18 18.43
N ASN A 595 33.80 -16.92 18.74
CA ASN A 595 34.53 -16.06 17.82
C ASN A 595 36.00 -16.48 17.75
N THR A 596 36.67 -16.26 16.61
CA THR A 596 38.11 -16.54 16.49
C THR A 596 38.91 -15.67 17.45
N TYR A 597 38.56 -14.39 17.53
CA TYR A 597 39.01 -13.42 18.52
C TYR A 597 37.79 -12.92 19.28
N GLN A 598 37.74 -13.09 20.59
CA GLN A 598 36.58 -12.68 21.38
C GLN A 598 36.49 -11.16 21.45
N LEU A 599 37.61 -10.51 21.77
CA LEU A 599 37.78 -9.05 21.77
C LEU A 599 39.12 -8.66 21.15
N TYR A 600 39.14 -7.51 20.50
CA TYR A 600 40.35 -6.90 19.93
C TYR A 600 40.39 -5.39 20.15
N GLN A 601 41.56 -4.86 20.55
CA GLN A 601 41.89 -3.44 20.58
C GLN A 601 43.39 -3.30 20.21
N PRO A 602 43.77 -2.31 19.38
CA PRO A 602 45.13 -2.19 18.88
C PRO A 602 46.14 -1.73 19.95
N SER A 603 45.70 -1.00 20.99
CA SER A 603 46.58 -0.60 22.10
C SER A 603 46.61 -1.65 23.21
N ASN A 604 47.82 -1.98 23.67
CA ASN A 604 48.10 -2.82 24.84
C ASN A 604 48.49 -2.00 26.09
N GLU A 605 48.54 -0.67 25.99
CA GLU A 605 49.00 0.23 27.05
C GLU A 605 47.93 1.29 27.41
N GLY A 606 47.93 1.73 28.66
CA GLY A 606 47.05 2.79 29.17
C GLY A 606 45.78 2.31 29.86
N THR A 607 44.77 3.19 29.93
CA THR A 607 43.46 2.93 30.56
C THR A 607 42.81 1.69 29.96
N LEU A 608 42.18 0.86 30.80
CA LEU A 608 41.53 -0.36 30.35
C LEU A 608 40.07 -0.10 29.94
N LEU A 609 39.63 -0.59 28.78
CA LEU A 609 38.21 -0.60 28.41
C LEU A 609 37.41 -1.48 29.38
N ASN A 610 36.27 -1.01 29.87
CA ASN A 610 35.43 -1.78 30.79
C ASN A 610 34.69 -2.92 30.05
N ALA A 611 35.14 -4.16 30.26
CA ALA A 611 34.58 -5.37 29.65
C ALA A 611 34.15 -6.40 30.71
N GLN A 612 33.66 -5.93 31.86
CA GLN A 612 33.28 -6.77 33.00
C GLN A 612 31.91 -7.43 32.80
N PHE A 613 31.65 -8.48 33.58
CA PHE A 613 30.34 -9.12 33.68
C PHE A 613 29.79 -9.63 32.33
N ASN A 614 30.66 -10.08 31.42
CA ASN A 614 30.27 -10.80 30.21
C ASN A 614 30.30 -12.31 30.43
N TRP A 615 29.49 -13.04 29.65
CA TRP A 615 29.54 -14.50 29.53
C TRP A 615 30.37 -14.89 28.30
N TRP A 616 31.44 -15.67 28.52
CA TRP A 616 32.43 -16.02 27.49
C TRP A 616 32.28 -17.44 26.93
N GLY A 617 31.14 -18.08 27.20
CA GLY A 617 30.85 -19.45 26.79
C GLY A 617 31.31 -20.54 27.76
N SER A 618 32.11 -20.19 28.77
CA SER A 618 32.52 -21.10 29.85
C SER A 618 32.78 -20.37 31.17
N ASN A 619 32.87 -21.14 32.26
CA ASN A 619 33.26 -20.64 33.58
C ASN A 619 34.77 -20.36 33.68
N LEU A 620 35.55 -20.84 32.71
CA LEU A 620 37.00 -20.63 32.67
C LEU A 620 37.32 -19.16 32.41
N ARG A 621 38.56 -18.77 32.75
CA ARG A 621 39.07 -17.43 32.45
C ARG A 621 38.92 -17.14 30.94
N PRO A 622 38.46 -15.95 30.54
CA PRO A 622 38.30 -15.59 29.14
C PRO A 622 39.62 -15.70 28.39
N VAL A 623 39.58 -16.31 27.20
CA VAL A 623 40.73 -16.45 26.29
C VAL A 623 40.46 -15.70 24.99
N LYS A 624 41.53 -15.43 24.23
CA LYS A 624 41.47 -14.72 22.92
C LYS A 624 40.89 -13.30 23.02
N VAL A 625 41.25 -12.61 24.10
CA VAL A 625 41.02 -11.19 24.34
C VAL A 625 42.36 -10.48 24.18
N TYR A 626 42.47 -9.59 23.19
CA TYR A 626 43.74 -8.95 22.81
C TYR A 626 43.60 -7.44 22.87
N GLY A 627 44.38 -6.78 23.75
CA GLY A 627 44.32 -5.34 23.97
C GLY A 627 44.09 -4.95 25.43
N ALA A 628 44.08 -3.64 25.70
CA ALA A 628 43.89 -3.08 27.04
C ALA A 628 42.42 -3.14 27.50
N PHE A 629 42.00 -4.29 28.05
CA PHE A 629 40.64 -4.55 28.57
C PHE A 629 40.63 -4.90 30.06
N ASN A 630 39.62 -4.42 30.79
CA ASN A 630 39.30 -4.86 32.15
C ASN A 630 38.17 -5.88 32.10
N PHE A 631 38.53 -7.17 32.12
CA PHE A 631 37.62 -8.32 32.21
C PHE A 631 37.94 -9.17 33.45
N SER A 632 38.47 -8.54 34.50
CA SER A 632 38.85 -9.21 35.76
C SER A 632 37.68 -9.87 36.48
N ARG A 633 36.43 -9.53 36.12
CA ARG A 633 35.20 -10.15 36.61
C ARG A 633 34.36 -10.59 35.41
N TRP A 634 34.12 -11.89 35.25
CA TRP A 634 33.26 -12.47 34.21
C TRP A 634 32.15 -13.33 34.84
N LEU A 635 31.03 -13.48 34.13
CA LEU A 635 29.90 -14.29 34.59
C LEU A 635 30.20 -15.77 34.50
N VAL A 636 29.66 -16.55 35.43
CA VAL A 636 29.78 -18.01 35.46
C VAL A 636 28.41 -18.68 35.51
N LEU A 637 28.25 -19.80 34.82
CA LEU A 637 27.09 -20.67 34.90
C LEU A 637 27.16 -21.51 36.18
N ARG A 638 26.19 -21.29 37.05
CA ARG A 638 25.98 -22.06 38.28
C ARG A 638 24.69 -22.85 38.19
N LEU A 639 24.66 -23.96 38.92
CA LEU A 639 23.44 -24.71 39.18
C LEU A 639 23.13 -24.54 40.66
N SER A 640 21.93 -24.04 40.97
CA SER A 640 21.48 -23.88 42.35
C SER A 640 21.49 -25.20 43.10
N THR A 641 21.57 -25.15 44.43
CA THR A 641 21.60 -26.36 45.25
C THR A 641 20.32 -27.17 45.04
N VAL A 642 20.44 -28.32 44.37
CA VAL A 642 19.34 -29.28 44.27
C VAL A 642 19.29 -30.12 45.54
N LYS A 643 18.14 -30.11 46.23
CA LYS A 643 17.94 -30.87 47.47
C LYS A 643 17.80 -32.36 47.17
N SER A 644 18.31 -33.24 48.02
CA SER A 644 18.07 -34.69 47.95
C SER A 644 16.56 -34.99 47.89
N GLN A 645 16.16 -35.93 47.03
CA GLN A 645 14.76 -36.18 46.71
C GLN A 645 14.33 -37.62 47.01
N ILE A 646 13.06 -37.77 47.38
CA ILE A 646 12.38 -39.07 47.39
C ILE A 646 12.03 -39.45 45.95
N ALA A 647 12.30 -40.69 45.56
CA ALA A 647 11.88 -41.24 44.26
C ALA A 647 10.36 -41.06 44.03
N GLY A 648 9.97 -40.57 42.86
CA GLY A 648 8.59 -40.23 42.51
C GLY A 648 8.19 -38.78 42.77
N THR A 649 9.03 -37.99 43.47
CA THR A 649 8.76 -36.56 43.74
C THR A 649 9.59 -35.62 42.86
N SER A 650 9.17 -34.36 42.75
CA SER A 650 9.84 -33.32 41.95
C SER A 650 10.41 -32.19 42.80
N SER A 651 11.48 -31.55 42.29
CA SER A 651 12.10 -30.35 42.85
C SER A 651 12.48 -29.35 41.77
N CYS A 652 12.42 -28.06 42.11
CA CYS A 652 12.88 -26.97 41.25
C CYS A 652 14.41 -27.01 41.10
N VAL A 653 14.88 -26.69 39.91
CA VAL A 653 16.30 -26.62 39.53
C VAL A 653 16.50 -25.30 38.77
N VAL A 654 17.49 -24.51 39.18
CA VAL A 654 17.75 -23.18 38.60
C VAL A 654 19.18 -23.12 38.08
N ALA A 655 19.34 -22.83 36.80
CA ALA A 655 20.59 -22.39 36.22
C ALA A 655 20.71 -20.87 36.40
N ASP A 656 21.90 -20.41 36.78
CA ASP A 656 22.14 -19.04 37.22
C ASP A 656 23.40 -18.46 36.57
N LEU A 657 23.27 -17.29 35.93
CA LEU A 657 24.32 -16.49 35.31
C LEU A 657 24.48 -15.11 35.96
N ASN A 658 23.92 -14.89 37.15
CA ASN A 658 23.98 -13.62 37.87
C ASN A 658 25.17 -13.52 38.83
N HIS A 659 26.10 -14.47 38.77
CA HIS A 659 27.29 -14.48 39.60
C HIS A 659 28.54 -14.34 38.76
N ASP A 660 29.53 -13.62 39.29
CA ASP A 660 30.86 -13.61 38.71
C ASP A 660 31.69 -14.83 39.13
N TRP A 661 32.90 -14.96 38.58
CA TRP A 661 33.82 -16.06 38.87
C TRP A 661 34.27 -16.15 40.33
N GLN A 662 34.16 -15.06 41.11
CA GLN A 662 34.43 -15.03 42.54
C GLN A 662 33.22 -15.48 43.36
N GLY A 663 32.08 -15.75 42.71
CA GLY A 663 30.84 -16.16 43.34
C GLY A 663 30.04 -15.00 43.93
N LYS A 664 30.36 -13.75 43.60
CA LYS A 664 29.58 -12.57 44.01
C LYS A 664 28.39 -12.37 43.08
N ASP A 665 27.21 -12.18 43.67
CA ASP A 665 25.99 -11.82 42.94
C ASP A 665 26.12 -10.40 42.36
N VAL A 666 25.83 -10.26 41.07
CA VAL A 666 25.89 -9.02 40.30
C VAL A 666 24.56 -8.70 39.60
N SER A 667 23.47 -9.41 39.94
CA SER A 667 22.14 -9.21 39.35
C SER A 667 21.61 -7.77 39.48
N SER A 668 21.99 -7.05 40.54
CA SER A 668 21.62 -5.63 40.73
C SER A 668 22.31 -4.68 39.75
N LEU A 669 23.41 -5.10 39.12
CA LEU A 669 24.16 -4.31 38.13
C LEU A 669 23.66 -4.58 36.70
N GLY A 670 23.01 -5.72 36.46
CA GLY A 670 22.53 -6.14 35.16
C GLY A 670 22.52 -7.66 35.01
N HIS A 671 22.16 -8.12 33.81
CA HIS A 671 22.14 -9.54 33.46
C HIS A 671 22.30 -9.69 31.95
N VAL A 672 22.67 -10.88 31.49
CA VAL A 672 22.71 -11.22 30.05
C VAL A 672 21.31 -11.22 29.42
N LYS A 673 21.26 -11.13 28.08
CA LYS A 673 20.01 -11.09 27.30
C LYS A 673 19.00 -12.17 27.72
N ASN A 674 17.72 -11.80 27.80
CA ASN A 674 16.64 -12.76 28.00
C ASN A 674 16.38 -13.60 26.73
N GLY A 675 15.89 -14.83 26.93
CA GLY A 675 15.28 -15.64 25.89
C GLY A 675 16.15 -16.71 25.22
N PHE A 676 17.44 -16.84 25.56
CA PHE A 676 18.26 -17.96 25.08
C PHE A 676 18.10 -19.19 25.98
N THR A 677 18.26 -20.38 25.40
CA THR A 677 17.98 -21.66 26.09
C THR A 677 19.20 -22.17 26.85
N ILE A 678 18.98 -22.61 28.09
CA ILE A 678 19.90 -23.43 28.87
C ILE A 678 19.35 -24.86 28.90
N TYR A 679 20.23 -25.84 28.64
CA TYR A 679 19.87 -27.25 28.58
C TYR A 679 20.09 -27.94 29.92
N PHE A 680 19.21 -28.87 30.27
CA PHE A 680 19.23 -29.59 31.54
C PHE A 680 19.14 -31.10 31.30
N HIS A 681 19.97 -31.87 31.97
CA HIS A 681 20.00 -33.33 31.87
C HIS A 681 20.08 -33.97 33.26
N SER A 682 19.56 -35.20 33.41
CA SER A 682 19.69 -35.99 34.64
C SER A 682 19.97 -37.46 34.33
N THR A 683 20.68 -38.15 35.23
CA THR A 683 21.03 -39.58 35.08
C THR A 683 20.02 -40.54 35.71
N LEU A 684 19.29 -40.16 36.77
CA LEU A 684 18.38 -41.04 37.53
C LEU A 684 16.96 -40.46 37.68
N GLY A 685 16.55 -39.61 36.75
CA GLY A 685 15.20 -39.06 36.70
C GLY A 685 14.96 -38.25 35.44
N THR A 686 13.85 -37.51 35.40
CA THR A 686 13.42 -36.76 34.22
C THR A 686 13.47 -35.26 34.48
N ILE A 687 13.86 -34.49 33.47
CA ILE A 687 13.72 -33.03 33.46
C ILE A 687 12.44 -32.66 32.70
N SER A 688 11.64 -31.75 33.26
CA SER A 688 10.38 -31.33 32.62
C SER A 688 10.59 -30.68 31.25
N SER A 689 11.53 -29.74 31.15
CA SER A 689 11.92 -29.11 29.88
C SER A 689 13.26 -28.37 30.02
N ASN A 690 13.89 -28.07 28.89
CA ASN A 690 14.91 -27.02 28.83
C ASN A 690 14.25 -25.65 29.06
N ALA A 691 14.99 -24.67 29.57
CA ALA A 691 14.43 -23.40 30.02
C ALA A 691 15.13 -22.20 29.36
N LYS A 692 14.37 -21.13 29.11
CA LYS A 692 14.91 -19.86 28.58
C LYS A 692 15.36 -18.96 29.72
N THR A 693 16.37 -18.13 29.45
CA THR A 693 16.83 -17.13 30.41
C THR A 693 15.82 -16.01 30.63
N VAL A 694 15.59 -15.68 31.90
CA VAL A 694 14.85 -14.52 32.37
C VAL A 694 15.67 -13.91 33.51
N ASN A 695 16.09 -12.65 33.33
CA ASN A 695 16.92 -11.90 34.28
C ASN A 695 18.14 -12.69 34.75
N GLY A 696 18.83 -13.33 33.80
CA GLY A 696 20.05 -14.11 34.05
C GLY A 696 19.84 -15.51 34.66
N THR A 697 18.61 -15.97 34.86
CA THR A 697 18.33 -17.34 35.36
C THR A 697 17.47 -18.15 34.41
N ALA A 698 17.55 -19.48 34.47
CA ALA A 698 16.64 -20.38 33.77
C ALA A 698 16.17 -21.49 34.73
N THR A 699 14.87 -21.69 34.84
CA THR A 699 14.27 -22.57 35.85
C THR A 699 13.54 -23.76 35.21
N THR A 700 13.76 -24.96 35.74
CA THR A 700 13.06 -26.19 35.34
C THR A 700 12.76 -27.07 36.57
N TRP A 701 12.14 -28.22 36.35
CA TRP A 701 11.83 -29.20 37.39
C TRP A 701 12.50 -30.54 37.11
N PHE A 702 13.14 -31.10 38.14
CA PHE A 702 13.67 -32.44 38.16
C PHE A 702 12.71 -33.36 38.92
N LYS A 703 12.28 -34.45 38.28
CA LYS A 703 11.53 -35.54 38.91
C LYS A 703 12.45 -36.73 39.14
N ALA A 704 12.64 -37.10 40.40
CA ALA A 704 13.46 -38.23 40.78
C ALA A 704 12.74 -39.55 40.45
N VAL A 705 13.44 -40.52 39.86
CA VAL A 705 12.84 -41.81 39.44
C VAL A 705 13.60 -42.99 40.05
N ASN A 706 14.91 -43.10 39.77
CA ASN A 706 15.72 -44.23 40.19
C ASN A 706 16.53 -43.91 41.45
N LEU A 707 16.64 -44.87 42.36
CA LEU A 707 17.42 -44.75 43.60
C LEU A 707 18.92 -44.64 43.31
N GLY A 708 19.64 -43.88 44.14
CA GLY A 708 21.09 -43.71 44.03
C GLY A 708 21.49 -42.24 43.93
N THR A 709 22.67 -41.96 43.37
CA THR A 709 23.16 -40.59 43.19
C THR A 709 22.86 -40.11 41.76
N ALA A 710 21.88 -39.21 41.62
CA ALA A 710 21.57 -38.59 40.34
C ALA A 710 22.53 -37.43 40.07
N ASN A 711 23.05 -37.32 38.84
CA ASN A 711 23.81 -36.16 38.41
C ASN A 711 22.91 -35.29 37.53
N ILE A 712 22.65 -34.07 37.98
CA ILE A 712 21.92 -33.06 37.22
C ILE A 712 22.94 -32.13 36.58
N ASN A 713 22.89 -32.01 35.27
CA ASN A 713 23.83 -31.20 34.50
C ASN A 713 23.10 -30.06 33.82
N THR A 714 23.57 -28.83 34.02
CA THR A 714 23.20 -27.69 33.17
C THR A 714 24.24 -27.45 32.10
N VAL A 715 23.80 -27.20 30.87
CA VAL A 715 24.66 -26.96 29.73
C VAL A 715 24.28 -25.65 29.05
N LEU A 716 25.27 -24.77 28.92
CA LEU A 716 25.22 -23.57 28.09
C LEU A 716 26.56 -23.45 27.37
N ASP A 717 26.52 -23.34 26.05
CA ASP A 717 27.72 -23.26 25.21
C ASP A 717 28.66 -24.45 25.47
N SER A 718 29.92 -24.20 25.81
CA SER A 718 30.86 -25.26 26.16
C SER A 718 30.83 -25.62 27.65
N GLN A 719 30.10 -24.88 28.50
CA GLN A 719 30.05 -25.13 29.92
C GLN A 719 29.06 -26.24 30.28
N LYS A 720 29.52 -27.15 31.13
CA LYS A 720 28.66 -28.10 31.86
C LYS A 720 28.85 -27.87 33.36
N THR A 721 27.76 -27.71 34.10
CA THR A 721 27.81 -27.56 35.56
C THR A 721 27.03 -28.71 36.21
N PRO A 722 27.73 -29.80 36.61
CA PRO A 722 27.11 -30.94 37.26
C PRO A 722 26.79 -30.65 38.73
N ARG A 723 25.69 -31.23 39.23
CA ARG A 723 25.39 -31.33 40.66
C ARG A 723 24.86 -32.71 40.98
N SER A 724 25.53 -33.39 41.90
CA SER A 724 25.07 -34.67 42.42
C SER A 724 23.97 -34.46 43.47
N VAL A 725 22.92 -35.25 43.39
CA VAL A 725 21.79 -35.24 44.33
C VAL A 725 21.41 -36.67 44.68
N SER A 726 21.27 -36.96 45.97
CA SER A 726 20.83 -38.28 46.41
C SER A 726 19.33 -38.46 46.16
N VAL A 727 18.98 -39.55 45.47
CA VAL A 727 17.63 -40.06 45.31
C VAL A 727 17.46 -41.28 46.22
N TYR A 728 16.56 -41.17 47.18
CA TYR A 728 16.34 -42.22 48.18
C TYR A 728 14.87 -42.66 48.20
N SER A 729 14.65 -43.83 48.79
CA SER A 729 13.30 -44.38 48.96
C SER A 729 12.57 -43.67 50.09
N ALA A 730 11.26 -43.47 49.93
CA ALA A 730 10.40 -43.01 51.03
C ALA A 730 10.45 -43.99 52.21
N VAL A 731 10.44 -45.30 51.91
CA VAL A 731 10.51 -46.38 52.89
C VAL A 731 11.96 -46.89 52.96
N ARG A 732 12.58 -46.74 54.14
CA ARG A 732 13.95 -47.14 54.43
C ARG A 732 14.06 -48.61 54.83
N PHE A 733 13.08 -49.11 55.58
CA PHE A 733 13.07 -50.48 56.08
C PHE A 733 11.64 -50.99 56.19
N ILE A 734 11.47 -52.30 56.02
CA ILE A 734 10.20 -52.98 56.25
C ILE A 734 10.46 -54.32 56.93
N ASN A 735 9.67 -54.64 57.96
CA ASN A 735 9.85 -55.87 58.74
C ASN A 735 9.31 -57.14 58.04
N VAL A 736 8.57 -56.96 56.95
CA VAL A 736 8.09 -58.01 56.03
C VAL A 736 8.65 -57.67 54.64
N ALA A 737 9.61 -58.46 54.18
CA ALA A 737 10.26 -58.22 52.88
C ALA A 737 9.30 -58.44 51.71
N GLN A 738 9.58 -57.77 50.59
CA GLN A 738 8.83 -57.96 49.34
C GLN A 738 8.87 -59.43 48.89
N ASN A 739 7.70 -59.96 48.57
CA ASN A 739 7.46 -61.36 48.20
C ASN A 739 7.91 -62.39 49.24
N ALA A 740 8.10 -61.99 50.51
CA ALA A 740 8.47 -62.92 51.57
C ALA A 740 7.47 -64.08 51.65
N ILE A 741 7.99 -65.29 51.78
CA ILE A 741 7.22 -66.50 52.05
C ILE A 741 7.38 -66.89 53.52
N ASN A 742 6.47 -67.71 54.05
CA ASN A 742 6.48 -68.13 55.45
C ASN A 742 6.40 -66.98 56.48
N VAL A 743 5.72 -65.90 56.13
CA VAL A 743 5.47 -64.80 57.08
C VAL A 743 4.48 -65.27 58.14
N SER A 744 4.78 -65.09 59.43
CA SER A 744 3.82 -65.43 60.49
C SER A 744 2.48 -64.72 60.25
N ASN A 745 1.38 -65.46 60.37
CA ASN A 745 0.03 -64.97 60.12
C ASN A 745 -0.48 -63.96 61.17
N THR A 746 0.26 -63.77 62.26
CA THR A 746 0.04 -62.73 63.29
C THR A 746 1.06 -61.59 63.23
N LYS A 747 2.02 -61.64 62.30
CA LYS A 747 3.10 -60.64 62.21
C LYS A 747 2.54 -59.30 61.71
N THR A 748 2.57 -58.28 62.56
CA THR A 748 2.24 -56.89 62.17
C THR A 748 3.20 -56.38 61.10
N ILE A 749 2.70 -55.61 60.14
CA ILE A 749 3.53 -55.02 59.07
C ILE A 749 4.01 -53.64 59.53
N GLN A 750 5.32 -53.43 59.59
CA GLN A 750 5.94 -52.17 60.00
C GLN A 750 6.82 -51.62 58.89
N LEU A 751 6.51 -50.39 58.45
CA LEU A 751 7.26 -49.64 57.47
C LEU A 751 7.96 -48.48 58.15
N THR A 752 9.29 -48.46 58.11
CA THR A 752 10.10 -47.34 58.60
C THR A 752 10.43 -46.42 57.43
N TYR A 753 9.92 -45.20 57.47
CA TYR A 753 10.19 -44.16 56.49
C TYR A 753 11.52 -43.45 56.78
N SER A 754 12.09 -42.86 55.74
CA SER A 754 13.37 -42.13 55.81
C SER A 754 13.30 -40.79 56.56
N MET A 755 12.10 -40.34 56.94
CA MET A 755 11.83 -39.12 57.69
C MET A 755 10.59 -39.30 58.59
N PRO A 756 10.37 -38.45 59.60
CA PRO A 756 9.12 -38.44 60.37
C PRO A 756 7.90 -38.24 59.46
N ILE A 757 6.83 -38.98 59.75
CA ILE A 757 5.61 -39.00 58.93
C ILE A 757 4.37 -38.75 59.78
N LYS A 758 3.28 -38.39 59.11
CA LYS A 758 1.93 -38.33 59.67
C LYS A 758 0.92 -38.81 58.65
N PHE A 759 -0.31 -39.08 59.10
CA PHE A 759 -1.41 -39.33 58.18
C PHE A 759 -1.75 -38.06 57.42
N GLY A 760 -1.99 -38.19 56.11
CA GLY A 760 -2.58 -37.13 55.32
C GLY A 760 -4.07 -36.96 55.62
N SER A 761 -4.70 -36.00 54.95
CA SER A 761 -6.13 -35.71 55.11
C SER A 761 -7.05 -36.87 54.69
N LYS A 762 -6.55 -37.81 53.86
CA LYS A 762 -7.27 -39.02 53.45
C LYS A 762 -6.37 -40.23 53.65
N VAL A 763 -6.76 -41.12 54.57
CA VAL A 763 -6.03 -42.37 54.84
C VAL A 763 -6.56 -43.49 53.96
N SER A 764 -5.75 -43.97 53.01
CA SER A 764 -6.13 -45.03 52.06
C SER A 764 -5.07 -46.12 52.02
N ILE A 765 -5.25 -47.14 52.87
CA ILE A 765 -4.39 -48.32 52.97
C ILE A 765 -5.25 -49.56 52.71
N GLU A 766 -4.79 -50.44 51.81
CA GLU A 766 -5.51 -51.66 51.45
C GLU A 766 -4.62 -52.89 51.67
N LEU A 767 -5.10 -53.85 52.46
CA LEU A 767 -4.52 -55.19 52.54
C LEU A 767 -5.53 -56.19 51.94
N LYS A 768 -5.14 -56.90 50.90
CA LYS A 768 -5.99 -57.87 50.18
C LYS A 768 -5.32 -59.23 50.07
N SER A 769 -6.10 -60.30 50.20
CA SER A 769 -5.64 -61.65 49.84
C SER A 769 -5.60 -61.86 48.32
N SER A 770 -4.97 -62.94 47.86
CA SER A 770 -4.86 -63.29 46.44
C SER A 770 -6.19 -63.54 45.74
N SER A 771 -7.27 -63.81 46.48
CA SER A 771 -8.64 -63.89 45.95
C SER A 771 -9.35 -62.53 45.86
N GLY A 772 -8.67 -61.43 46.21
CA GLY A 772 -9.22 -60.08 46.19
C GLY A 772 -9.96 -59.66 47.47
N LYS A 773 -10.16 -60.58 48.43
CA LYS A 773 -10.82 -60.27 49.72
C LYS A 773 -10.00 -59.24 50.53
N LYS A 774 -10.61 -58.10 50.87
CA LYS A 774 -10.04 -57.05 51.74
C LYS A 774 -9.96 -57.54 53.20
N ILE A 775 -8.88 -57.19 53.87
CA ILE A 775 -8.61 -57.51 55.27
C ILE A 775 -8.75 -56.23 56.11
N SER A 776 -9.43 -56.33 57.24
CA SER A 776 -9.55 -55.22 58.18
C SER A 776 -8.20 -54.92 58.83
N ILE A 777 -7.85 -53.65 58.92
CA ILE A 777 -6.57 -53.17 59.42
C ILE A 777 -6.75 -52.01 60.40
N CYS A 778 -5.84 -51.90 61.36
CA CYS A 778 -5.71 -50.78 62.29
C CYS A 778 -4.32 -50.15 62.13
N PRO A 779 -4.15 -49.14 61.25
CA PRO A 779 -2.87 -48.48 61.04
C PRO A 779 -2.60 -47.43 62.13
N SER A 780 -1.36 -47.35 62.59
CA SER A 780 -0.89 -46.31 63.52
C SER A 780 0.50 -45.80 63.11
N ILE A 781 0.81 -44.55 63.45
CA ILE A 781 2.09 -43.92 63.15
C ILE A 781 2.75 -43.50 64.46
N LYS A 782 4.03 -43.84 64.62
CA LYS A 782 4.89 -43.30 65.69
C LYS A 782 6.20 -42.81 65.06
N SER A 783 6.45 -41.51 65.13
CA SER A 783 7.60 -40.86 64.49
C SER A 783 7.69 -41.17 62.99
N ASN A 784 8.66 -41.97 62.54
CA ASN A 784 8.85 -42.37 61.15
C ASN A 784 8.36 -43.80 60.84
N VAL A 785 7.66 -44.46 61.76
CA VAL A 785 7.21 -45.86 61.58
C VAL A 785 5.69 -45.93 61.45
N LEU A 786 5.22 -46.46 60.31
CA LEU A 786 3.84 -46.88 60.10
C LEU A 786 3.70 -48.35 60.50
N THR A 787 2.83 -48.64 61.47
CA THR A 787 2.48 -50.00 61.90
C THR A 787 1.08 -50.32 61.42
N ILE A 788 0.92 -51.43 60.71
CA ILE A 788 -0.36 -51.94 60.23
C ILE A 788 -0.66 -53.23 60.99
N SER A 789 -1.61 -53.14 61.92
CA SER A 789 -2.13 -54.30 62.65
C SER A 789 -3.33 -54.87 61.91
N HIS A 790 -3.50 -56.20 61.93
CA HIS A 790 -4.60 -56.89 61.28
C HIS A 790 -5.00 -58.14 62.09
N ALA A 791 -6.19 -58.66 61.84
CA ALA A 791 -6.58 -59.97 62.38
C ALA A 791 -5.70 -61.09 61.81
N THR A 792 -5.67 -62.25 62.47
CA THR A 792 -4.90 -63.42 62.02
C THR A 792 -5.20 -63.76 60.56
N LEU A 793 -4.14 -63.78 59.74
CA LEU A 793 -4.25 -64.07 58.31
C LEU A 793 -4.43 -65.57 58.05
N ALA A 794 -5.05 -65.92 56.92
CA ALA A 794 -5.16 -67.30 56.47
C ALA A 794 -3.77 -67.85 56.15
N ARG A 795 -3.51 -69.10 56.50
CA ARG A 795 -2.21 -69.77 56.26
C ARG A 795 -2.00 -70.05 54.78
N GLY A 796 -0.74 -70.10 54.35
CA GLY A 796 -0.33 -70.36 52.96
C GLY A 796 -0.91 -69.39 51.90
N THR A 797 -1.41 -68.23 52.31
CA THR A 797 -2.15 -67.29 51.44
C THR A 797 -1.28 -66.09 51.09
N LYS A 798 -1.29 -65.69 49.82
CA LYS A 798 -0.59 -64.49 49.34
C LYS A 798 -1.45 -63.24 49.62
N TYR A 799 -0.82 -62.20 50.15
CA TYR A 799 -1.42 -60.91 50.44
C TYR A 799 -0.68 -59.78 49.72
N ALA A 800 -1.43 -58.74 49.35
CA ALA A 800 -0.92 -57.50 48.79
C ALA A 800 -1.37 -56.31 49.66
N LEU A 801 -0.40 -55.51 50.09
CA LEU A 801 -0.59 -54.24 50.78
C LEU A 801 -0.34 -53.11 49.78
N VAL A 802 -1.25 -52.14 49.70
CA VAL A 802 -1.09 -50.91 48.91
C VAL A 802 -1.36 -49.72 49.82
N ILE A 803 -0.39 -48.81 49.91
CA ILE A 803 -0.51 -47.52 50.57
C ILE A 803 -0.55 -46.47 49.46
N HIS A 804 -1.71 -45.84 49.26
CA HIS A 804 -1.91 -44.88 48.18
C HIS A 804 -1.25 -43.54 48.48
N THR A 805 -0.77 -42.86 47.43
CA THR A 805 -0.19 -41.50 47.53
C THR A 805 -1.12 -40.56 48.30
N GLY A 806 -0.56 -39.77 49.22
CA GLY A 806 -1.33 -38.84 50.06
C GLY A 806 -1.87 -39.45 51.36
N THR A 807 -1.83 -40.78 51.52
CA THR A 807 -2.15 -41.44 52.80
C THR A 807 -1.16 -41.12 53.90
N ILE A 808 0.12 -41.08 53.53
CA ILE A 808 1.22 -40.71 54.40
C ILE A 808 1.82 -39.42 53.84
N THR A 809 2.04 -38.43 54.70
CA THR A 809 2.77 -37.20 54.37
C THR A 809 3.98 -37.05 55.28
N ASP A 810 4.93 -36.21 54.88
CA ASP A 810 5.89 -35.66 55.84
C ASP A 810 5.21 -34.69 56.81
N MET A 811 5.98 -34.16 57.76
CA MET A 811 5.48 -33.19 58.74
C MET A 811 5.00 -31.87 58.11
N ASN A 812 5.47 -31.54 56.90
CA ASN A 812 5.11 -30.35 56.12
C ASN A 812 3.95 -30.60 55.14
N ASN A 813 3.24 -31.73 55.25
CA ASN A 813 2.13 -32.14 54.38
C ASN A 813 2.54 -32.51 52.93
N LYS A 814 3.82 -32.76 52.63
CA LYS A 814 4.22 -33.30 51.31
C LYS A 814 3.86 -34.79 51.24
N PRO A 815 3.09 -35.24 50.23
CA PRO A 815 2.65 -36.63 50.14
C PRO A 815 3.81 -37.58 49.82
N MET A 816 3.83 -38.73 50.49
CA MET A 816 4.71 -39.85 50.15
C MET A 816 4.21 -40.56 48.89
N PRO A 817 5.12 -41.06 48.04
CA PRO A 817 4.74 -41.84 46.86
C PRO A 817 4.01 -43.12 47.25
N LEU A 818 3.23 -43.66 46.30
CA LEU A 818 2.58 -44.96 46.45
C LEU A 818 3.60 -46.04 46.85
N TYR A 819 3.23 -46.86 47.83
CA TYR A 819 4.01 -48.00 48.24
C TYR A 819 3.18 -49.28 48.14
N SER A 820 3.76 -50.34 47.62
CA SER A 820 3.11 -51.64 47.51
C SER A 820 4.03 -52.74 48.02
N LEU A 821 3.44 -53.66 48.78
CA LEU A 821 4.10 -54.84 49.32
C LEU A 821 3.30 -56.09 48.93
N SER A 822 3.96 -57.21 48.66
CA SER A 822 3.30 -58.53 48.61
C SER A 822 4.05 -59.53 49.48
N PHE A 823 3.34 -60.47 50.12
CA PHE A 823 3.94 -61.53 50.95
C PHE A 823 3.00 -62.74 51.07
N THR A 824 3.51 -63.89 51.51
CA THR A 824 2.75 -65.14 51.69
C THR A 824 2.92 -65.63 53.13
N THR A 825 1.82 -65.96 53.79
CA THR A 825 1.81 -66.47 55.16
C THR A 825 2.36 -67.89 55.26
N ALA A 826 2.90 -68.26 56.41
CA ALA A 826 3.32 -69.64 56.71
C ALA A 826 2.16 -70.63 56.54
N LYS A 827 2.49 -71.84 56.09
CA LYS A 827 1.54 -72.96 55.96
C LYS A 827 1.10 -73.48 57.33
#